data_AF-A0A1M5SXV9-F1
#
_entry.id   AF-A0A1M5SXV9-F1
#
_cell.length_a   1.000
_cell.length_b   1.000
_cell.length_c   1.000
_cell.angle_alpha   90.00
_cell.angle_beta   90.00
_cell.angle_gamma   90.00
#
_symmetry.space_group_name_H-M   'P 1'
#
loop_
_entity.id
_entity.type
_entity.pdbx_description
1 polymer ?
#
loop_
_entity_poly.entity_id
_entity_poly.type
_entity_poly.pdbx_seq_one_letter_code
_entity_poly.pdbx_strand_id
1 'polypeptide(L)'
;MSKKLFVAPNHHLLRYAQKAIGEEISESTIKAGYLHAEYDWQDIDDEDDISTEDLISLITAGSADSPCVYVIKENTDTHQLLLPPVSAWIMLVNEQQSCPVESAVNNWLEYIDCAKQLLLLYPGQVVATWPQALGNSSIIEQQLQLILAQDPRIAIATQEWQSFVVSSGSEPSAIALASELLIQKQTQAESEKENFQAKVALKQEISDLNDELAKVCAERNTLAELEPQLNAKRTELEQSQQSVATLQEELKQSQAAHQQVNTALNTKEAQLGVLAEEVEQLKTTLSQHEELKAVLEKTQTHLTDLQEEYQSASQEKLQLVSRLEKSHQQLEEKVSQLEAANVQISQLQTENEKLADSNKTAENELNQVKNKAVELEAQLNAAGNELEEQKNELELATLQVTQLQQELEQLAQDKKALEDVLEKSATKEKMQAEQLNDNSKALTEAQEELQLVTLQLSQLQEELESVSTKEQNLQTALQSVKAEAEQAKSEASLSASKYSESCAELELATLQLVQLQEELEQVFAREQTASKALSDAEIAQAAAKQNADEATAQLGVSQQEIELLTLQLSQLQEELEHYFVAYQKLKADSSTAARDAECYWQDIIKARSNTFLVAQKVQITGGFDKDNVHRLITRLNQVTNLKTKWDAFSVMFNDRNGKLDIEFHAPSENRIYPLSEFVKTGSSAVCDYSIIKPFEGLSCTVLSALGYEDKSLLTEIVREVCIHLQNESCEVLKQAEQVNIQAWLPKLERMLEALSSPDSMTTILEDLLTESEEPVDAEKQAKALEQESPVTVTELAGEPTIPAPEGIPQVADDLSFTKLTLTQNMVAETNQHLSIRADNLSYADRTFEKFEFKIGAKRIDKHGFTQFGSIELREQQGVAPISDWSIAAEDKWGKKLVLSLGPIITAAEKQNIMSLNSQDQAFVRAFLSALIKHIHKLDLSDIEPANPLSDWHAMLISMLDQFNQTAPKPAEKGE
;
A
#
# COMPACT_ATOMS: atom_id res chain seq x y z
N MET A 1 9.43 -46.65 -80.57
CA MET A 1 8.36 -46.74 -79.54
C MET A 1 8.99 -46.23 -78.25
N SER A 2 8.29 -45.47 -77.43
CA SER A 2 8.92 -44.69 -76.35
C SER A 2 8.88 -45.45 -75.03
N LYS A 3 10.00 -46.09 -74.65
CA LYS A 3 10.16 -46.59 -73.28
C LYS A 3 10.36 -45.36 -72.37
N LYS A 4 9.29 -44.90 -71.70
CA LYS A 4 9.30 -43.68 -70.88
C LYS A 4 9.49 -43.95 -69.39
N LEU A 5 10.46 -43.27 -68.81
CA LEU A 5 10.79 -43.33 -67.38
C LEU A 5 10.35 -42.04 -66.67
N PHE A 6 9.77 -42.17 -65.47
CA PHE A 6 9.26 -41.05 -64.69
C PHE A 6 9.80 -41.08 -63.25
N VAL A 7 10.23 -39.92 -62.74
CA VAL A 7 10.84 -39.74 -61.42
C VAL A 7 10.17 -38.56 -60.71
N ALA A 8 9.70 -38.76 -59.46
CA ALA A 8 8.91 -37.77 -58.73
C ALA A 8 9.14 -37.83 -57.19
N PRO A 9 8.92 -36.73 -56.44
CA PRO A 9 9.16 -36.72 -55.00
C PRO A 9 8.08 -37.44 -54.17
N ASN A 10 8.49 -38.03 -53.04
CA ASN A 10 7.64 -38.79 -52.10
C ASN A 10 6.31 -38.09 -51.77
N HIS A 11 6.36 -36.81 -51.38
CA HIS A 11 5.19 -36.05 -50.96
C HIS A 11 4.20 -35.70 -52.09
N HIS A 12 4.59 -35.89 -53.36
CA HIS A 12 3.69 -35.74 -54.51
C HIS A 12 2.93 -37.02 -54.86
N LEU A 13 3.48 -38.21 -54.59
CA LEU A 13 2.77 -39.48 -54.74
C LEU A 13 1.57 -39.55 -53.79
N LEU A 14 1.73 -39.09 -52.54
CA LEU A 14 0.60 -39.01 -51.59
C LEU A 14 -0.46 -37.98 -52.01
N ARG A 15 -0.04 -36.79 -52.49
CA ARG A 15 -0.95 -35.77 -53.06
C ARG A 15 -1.68 -36.25 -54.32
N TYR A 16 -1.06 -37.09 -55.13
CA TYR A 16 -1.67 -37.72 -56.30
C TYR A 16 -2.76 -38.71 -55.87
N ALA A 17 -2.44 -39.65 -54.97
CA ALA A 17 -3.40 -40.61 -54.42
C ALA A 17 -4.60 -39.92 -53.74
N GLN A 18 -4.37 -38.84 -52.99
CA GLN A 18 -5.43 -38.08 -52.32
C GLN A 18 -6.31 -37.25 -53.28
N LYS A 19 -5.79 -36.81 -54.44
CA LYS A 19 -6.58 -36.09 -55.46
C LYS A 19 -7.32 -37.01 -56.43
N ALA A 20 -6.86 -38.24 -56.65
CA ALA A 20 -7.39 -39.13 -57.68
C ALA A 20 -8.76 -39.78 -57.36
N ILE A 21 -9.38 -39.43 -56.22
CA ILE A 21 -10.71 -39.93 -55.84
C ILE A 21 -11.81 -39.12 -56.56
N GLY A 22 -12.01 -39.36 -57.86
CA GLY A 22 -13.29 -39.04 -58.52
C GLY A 22 -13.29 -38.64 -60.00
N GLU A 23 -12.17 -38.21 -60.59
CA GLU A 23 -12.14 -37.68 -61.97
C GLU A 23 -10.96 -38.23 -62.80
N GLU A 24 -11.14 -38.34 -64.12
CA GLU A 24 -10.06 -38.70 -65.06
C GLU A 24 -9.06 -37.54 -65.21
N ILE A 25 -7.82 -37.74 -64.78
CA ILE A 25 -6.74 -36.75 -64.86
C ILE A 25 -5.91 -37.01 -66.12
N SER A 26 -5.90 -36.06 -67.06
CA SER A 26 -5.14 -36.15 -68.31
C SER A 26 -3.61 -36.07 -68.11
N GLU A 27 -2.84 -36.73 -68.99
CA GLU A 27 -1.36 -36.74 -69.00
C GLU A 27 -0.72 -35.35 -68.85
N SER A 28 -1.30 -34.35 -69.50
CA SER A 28 -0.87 -32.94 -69.42
C SER A 28 -0.92 -32.36 -68.01
N THR A 29 -1.83 -32.83 -67.16
CA THR A 29 -1.97 -32.39 -65.76
C THR A 29 -0.91 -33.00 -64.86
N ILE A 30 -0.43 -34.21 -65.18
CA ILE A 30 0.73 -34.83 -64.51
C ILE A 30 1.99 -34.05 -64.88
N LYS A 31 2.18 -33.73 -66.17
CA LYS A 31 3.32 -32.97 -66.70
C LYS A 31 3.35 -31.50 -66.23
N ALA A 32 2.19 -30.90 -65.94
CA ALA A 32 2.09 -29.56 -65.37
C ALA A 32 2.22 -29.51 -63.83
N GLY A 33 2.37 -30.66 -63.17
CA GLY A 33 2.47 -30.79 -61.72
C GLY A 33 3.90 -30.79 -61.20
N TYR A 34 4.48 -31.99 -61.06
CA TYR A 34 5.75 -32.22 -60.37
C TYR A 34 6.50 -33.41 -60.98
N LEU A 35 7.16 -33.16 -62.12
CA LEU A 35 8.07 -34.10 -62.80
C LEU A 35 9.42 -33.42 -62.98
N HIS A 36 10.48 -33.97 -62.39
CA HIS A 36 11.81 -33.32 -62.44
C HIS A 36 12.60 -33.69 -63.70
N ALA A 37 12.26 -34.80 -64.37
CA ALA A 37 12.75 -35.16 -65.70
C ALA A 37 11.77 -36.10 -66.44
N GLU A 38 11.71 -36.01 -67.77
CA GLU A 38 11.13 -37.01 -68.68
C GLU A 38 12.26 -37.50 -69.59
N TYR A 39 12.60 -38.80 -69.52
CA TYR A 39 13.62 -39.42 -70.37
C TYR A 39 12.95 -40.28 -71.45
N ASP A 40 13.25 -39.98 -72.71
CA ASP A 40 12.69 -40.67 -73.89
C ASP A 40 13.76 -41.61 -74.47
N TRP A 41 13.70 -42.90 -74.12
CA TRP A 41 14.77 -43.86 -74.39
C TRP A 41 14.47 -44.66 -75.68
N GLN A 42 15.24 -44.40 -76.75
CA GLN A 42 14.99 -44.97 -78.08
C GLN A 42 16.18 -45.68 -78.74
N ASP A 43 17.39 -45.61 -78.18
CA ASP A 43 18.65 -46.13 -78.76
C ASP A 43 19.28 -47.30 -77.98
N ILE A 44 18.48 -48.21 -77.41
CA ILE A 44 18.96 -49.52 -76.89
C ILE A 44 18.11 -50.65 -77.47
N ASP A 45 18.79 -51.67 -78.00
CA ASP A 45 18.19 -52.84 -78.66
C ASP A 45 17.18 -53.59 -77.75
N ASP A 46 16.16 -54.19 -78.36
CA ASP A 46 14.89 -54.52 -77.69
C ASP A 46 14.88 -55.76 -76.76
N GLU A 47 16.00 -56.47 -76.57
CA GLU A 47 16.03 -57.82 -75.96
C GLU A 47 16.61 -57.93 -74.53
N ASP A 48 17.41 -56.97 -74.05
CA ASP A 48 18.00 -57.00 -72.69
C ASP A 48 17.27 -56.07 -71.71
N ASP A 49 17.00 -56.55 -70.48
CA ASP A 49 16.45 -55.73 -69.39
C ASP A 49 17.51 -54.72 -68.87
N ILE A 50 17.03 -53.59 -68.34
CA ILE A 50 17.87 -52.45 -67.90
C ILE A 50 19.00 -52.90 -66.96
N SER A 51 20.24 -52.55 -67.30
CA SER A 51 21.39 -52.93 -66.48
C SER A 51 21.32 -52.29 -65.09
N THR A 52 21.87 -52.98 -64.10
CA THR A 52 21.84 -52.50 -62.71
C THR A 52 22.65 -51.21 -62.53
N GLU A 53 23.69 -51.00 -63.35
CA GLU A 53 24.53 -49.80 -63.32
C GLU A 53 23.84 -48.59 -63.99
N ASP A 54 23.05 -48.80 -65.05
CA ASP A 54 22.21 -47.73 -65.64
C ASP A 54 21.12 -47.26 -64.66
N LEU A 55 20.46 -48.22 -63.99
CA LEU A 55 19.43 -47.94 -62.99
C LEU A 55 19.98 -47.19 -61.77
N ILE A 56 21.18 -47.56 -61.30
CA ILE A 56 21.87 -46.84 -60.22
C ILE A 56 22.28 -45.44 -60.69
N SER A 57 22.83 -45.30 -61.90
CA SER A 57 23.24 -44.00 -62.47
C SER A 57 22.07 -43.01 -62.57
N LEU A 58 20.88 -43.50 -62.98
CA LEU A 58 19.64 -42.71 -63.03
C LEU A 58 19.13 -42.29 -61.65
N ILE A 59 19.36 -43.09 -60.60
CA ILE A 59 19.00 -42.77 -59.21
C ILE A 59 19.96 -41.73 -58.61
N THR A 60 21.23 -41.71 -59.02
CA THR A 60 22.27 -40.85 -58.44
C THR A 60 22.47 -39.50 -59.15
N ALA A 61 21.83 -39.24 -60.29
CA ALA A 61 22.06 -38.04 -61.12
C ALA A 61 21.06 -36.88 -60.88
N GLY A 62 20.10 -37.03 -59.96
CA GLY A 62 19.03 -36.06 -59.67
C GLY A 62 19.30 -35.14 -58.47
N SER A 63 18.53 -34.05 -58.38
CA SER A 63 18.59 -33.04 -57.31
C SER A 63 18.07 -33.55 -55.95
N ALA A 64 18.46 -32.85 -54.88
CA ALA A 64 18.55 -33.33 -53.49
C ALA A 64 17.24 -33.73 -52.73
N ASP A 65 16.09 -33.87 -53.41
CA ASP A 65 14.77 -33.99 -52.78
C ASP A 65 13.95 -35.24 -53.19
N SER A 66 14.52 -36.25 -53.87
CA SER A 66 13.71 -37.36 -54.45
C SER A 66 14.41 -38.71 -54.63
N PRO A 67 14.02 -39.76 -53.88
CA PRO A 67 14.40 -41.14 -54.12
C PRO A 67 13.17 -42.04 -54.42
N CYS A 68 12.47 -41.81 -55.54
CA CYS A 68 11.38 -42.68 -56.01
C CYS A 68 11.42 -42.87 -57.53
N VAL A 69 11.47 -44.12 -58.01
CA VAL A 69 11.51 -44.47 -59.45
C VAL A 69 10.24 -45.21 -59.86
N TYR A 70 9.62 -44.80 -60.97
CA TYR A 70 8.38 -45.37 -61.49
C TYR A 70 8.52 -45.76 -62.96
N VAL A 71 8.19 -47.00 -63.31
CA VAL A 71 8.40 -47.55 -64.66
C VAL A 71 7.06 -47.90 -65.31
N ILE A 72 6.81 -47.32 -66.49
CA ILE A 72 5.67 -47.66 -67.35
C ILE A 72 6.19 -48.43 -68.57
N LYS A 73 5.60 -49.60 -68.88
CA LYS A 73 5.92 -50.39 -70.07
C LYS A 73 4.76 -50.26 -71.06
N GLU A 74 5.00 -49.59 -72.20
CA GLU A 74 4.01 -49.03 -73.15
C GLU A 74 3.09 -50.05 -73.88
N ASN A 75 3.01 -51.31 -73.43
CA ASN A 75 2.17 -52.38 -74.00
C ASN A 75 1.46 -53.25 -72.94
N THR A 76 1.36 -52.78 -71.69
CA THR A 76 0.63 -53.45 -70.60
C THR A 76 -0.06 -52.41 -69.73
N ASP A 77 -1.32 -52.64 -69.33
CA ASP A 77 -2.08 -51.81 -68.36
C ASP A 77 -1.56 -51.97 -66.91
N THR A 78 -0.26 -52.21 -66.75
CA THR A 78 0.41 -52.54 -65.50
C THR A 78 1.69 -51.72 -65.34
N HIS A 79 1.72 -50.87 -64.32
CA HIS A 79 2.88 -50.08 -63.91
C HIS A 79 3.75 -50.88 -62.93
N GLN A 80 5.07 -50.66 -62.94
CA GLN A 80 5.99 -51.33 -62.02
C GLN A 80 6.57 -50.35 -61.00
N LEU A 81 6.49 -50.75 -59.73
CA LEU A 81 7.05 -50.02 -58.60
C LEU A 81 8.30 -50.76 -58.10
N LEU A 82 9.47 -50.17 -58.36
CA LEU A 82 10.77 -50.67 -57.92
C LEU A 82 11.04 -50.19 -56.49
N LEU A 83 11.44 -51.11 -55.59
CA LEU A 83 11.70 -50.77 -54.19
C LEU A 83 13.14 -51.15 -53.77
N PRO A 84 14.00 -50.18 -53.40
CA PRO A 84 15.37 -50.46 -52.94
C PRO A 84 15.41 -51.08 -51.53
N PRO A 85 16.32 -52.03 -51.26
CA PRO A 85 16.58 -52.56 -49.92
C PRO A 85 16.96 -51.44 -48.93
N VAL A 86 16.53 -51.55 -47.67
CA VAL A 86 16.81 -50.55 -46.63
C VAL A 86 18.31 -50.27 -46.45
N SER A 87 19.18 -51.26 -46.67
CA SER A 87 20.64 -51.11 -46.64
C SER A 87 21.16 -50.23 -47.79
N ALA A 88 20.60 -50.39 -49.00
CA ALA A 88 20.94 -49.55 -50.14
C ALA A 88 20.42 -48.13 -49.95
N TRP A 89 19.20 -47.97 -49.40
CA TRP A 89 18.62 -46.67 -49.07
C TRP A 89 19.43 -45.90 -48.02
N ILE A 90 19.80 -46.56 -46.92
CA ILE A 90 20.61 -45.94 -45.86
C ILE A 90 21.98 -45.52 -46.40
N MET A 91 22.62 -46.33 -47.26
CA MET A 91 23.86 -45.91 -47.93
C MET A 91 23.63 -44.70 -48.84
N LEU A 92 22.62 -44.73 -49.71
CA LEU A 92 22.32 -43.64 -50.65
C LEU A 92 22.08 -42.30 -49.92
N VAL A 93 21.28 -42.32 -48.86
CA VAL A 93 20.97 -41.12 -48.05
C VAL A 93 22.21 -40.64 -47.29
N ASN A 94 22.99 -41.54 -46.69
CA ASN A 94 24.16 -41.18 -45.89
C ASN A 94 25.41 -40.80 -46.72
N GLU A 95 25.44 -41.12 -48.02
CA GLU A 95 26.42 -40.60 -48.98
C GLU A 95 26.02 -39.21 -49.54
N GLN A 96 24.74 -38.84 -49.50
CA GLN A 96 24.23 -37.57 -50.02
C GLN A 96 24.00 -36.49 -48.94
N GLN A 97 23.67 -36.88 -47.70
CA GLN A 97 23.47 -35.97 -46.56
C GLN A 97 23.98 -36.61 -45.26
N SER A 98 24.55 -35.81 -44.35
CA SER A 98 24.96 -36.23 -43.00
C SER A 98 23.77 -36.39 -42.04
N CYS A 99 22.79 -37.18 -42.47
CA CYS A 99 21.52 -37.43 -41.81
C CYS A 99 21.66 -38.49 -40.69
N PRO A 100 21.05 -38.32 -39.50
CA PRO A 100 20.99 -39.38 -38.50
C PRO A 100 20.28 -40.62 -39.05
N VAL A 101 20.88 -41.80 -38.87
CA VAL A 101 20.40 -43.07 -39.46
C VAL A 101 18.93 -43.37 -39.14
N GLU A 102 18.43 -42.99 -37.96
CA GLU A 102 17.02 -43.14 -37.58
C GLU A 102 16.06 -42.31 -38.46
N SER A 103 16.47 -41.12 -38.91
CA SER A 103 15.68 -40.30 -39.84
C SER A 103 15.67 -40.91 -41.25
N ALA A 104 16.82 -41.43 -41.72
CA ALA A 104 16.88 -42.19 -42.98
C ALA A 104 16.00 -43.45 -42.96
N VAL A 105 15.89 -44.13 -41.81
CA VAL A 105 14.98 -45.26 -41.57
C VAL A 105 13.52 -44.82 -41.58
N ASN A 106 13.15 -43.73 -40.89
CA ASN A 106 11.78 -43.23 -40.89
C ASN A 106 11.32 -42.85 -42.31
N ASN A 107 12.16 -42.16 -43.08
CA ASN A 107 11.87 -41.80 -44.48
C ASN A 107 11.69 -43.03 -45.39
N TRP A 108 12.37 -44.15 -45.10
CA TRP A 108 12.17 -45.42 -45.82
C TRP A 108 10.84 -46.09 -45.43
N LEU A 109 10.46 -46.04 -44.15
CA LEU A 109 9.19 -46.59 -43.67
C LEU A 109 7.98 -45.80 -44.23
N GLU A 110 8.05 -44.47 -44.30
CA GLU A 110 7.01 -43.65 -44.93
C GLU A 110 6.86 -43.96 -46.42
N TYR A 111 7.97 -44.14 -47.14
CA TYR A 111 7.96 -44.54 -48.54
C TYR A 111 7.33 -45.93 -48.75
N ILE A 112 7.65 -46.91 -47.88
CA ILE A 112 7.02 -48.23 -47.87
C ILE A 112 5.49 -48.13 -47.68
N ASP A 113 5.01 -47.30 -46.75
CA ASP A 113 3.57 -47.17 -46.50
C ASP A 113 2.84 -46.36 -47.58
N CYS A 114 3.50 -45.43 -48.26
CA CYS A 114 3.01 -44.80 -49.48
C CYS A 114 2.89 -45.83 -50.63
N ALA A 115 3.89 -46.70 -50.80
CA ALA A 115 3.89 -47.77 -51.79
C ALA A 115 2.76 -48.79 -51.55
N LYS A 116 2.53 -49.21 -50.30
CA LYS A 116 1.40 -50.08 -49.92
C LYS A 116 0.06 -49.45 -50.31
N GLN A 117 -0.14 -48.15 -50.03
CA GLN A 117 -1.39 -47.45 -50.37
C GLN A 117 -1.66 -47.45 -51.88
N LEU A 118 -0.64 -47.22 -52.72
CA LEU A 118 -0.80 -47.24 -54.18
C LEU A 118 -1.17 -48.63 -54.71
N LEU A 119 -0.56 -49.71 -54.18
CA LEU A 119 -0.94 -51.09 -54.54
C LEU A 119 -2.38 -51.44 -54.15
N LEU A 120 -2.85 -50.94 -53.01
CA LEU A 120 -4.21 -51.17 -52.51
C LEU A 120 -5.27 -50.35 -53.28
N LEU A 121 -4.90 -49.17 -53.79
CA LEU A 121 -5.78 -48.32 -54.60
C LEU A 121 -5.88 -48.79 -56.07
N TYR A 122 -4.81 -49.35 -56.63
CA TYR A 122 -4.72 -49.76 -58.04
C TYR A 122 -4.38 -51.26 -58.22
N PRO A 123 -5.16 -52.18 -57.61
CA PRO A 123 -4.84 -53.60 -57.59
C PRO A 123 -4.82 -54.21 -58.99
N GLY A 124 -3.67 -54.79 -59.37
CA GLY A 124 -3.44 -55.37 -60.69
C GLY A 124 -3.01 -54.35 -61.77
N GLN A 125 -3.20 -53.05 -61.54
CA GLN A 125 -2.65 -51.98 -62.38
C GLN A 125 -1.28 -51.49 -61.89
N VAL A 126 -0.93 -51.71 -60.62
CA VAL A 126 0.44 -51.49 -60.10
C VAL A 126 0.98 -52.81 -59.54
N VAL A 127 2.22 -53.15 -59.91
CA VAL A 127 2.90 -54.39 -59.50
C VAL A 127 4.20 -54.05 -58.77
N ALA A 128 4.37 -54.61 -57.57
CA ALA A 128 5.61 -54.55 -56.82
C ALA A 128 6.66 -55.50 -57.41
N THR A 129 7.82 -54.98 -57.80
CA THR A 129 8.95 -55.79 -58.27
C THR A 129 10.17 -55.62 -57.36
N TRP A 130 10.72 -56.75 -56.90
CA TRP A 130 11.95 -56.77 -56.11
C TRP A 130 13.16 -56.94 -57.04
N PRO A 131 14.16 -56.04 -57.04
CA PRO A 131 15.31 -56.16 -57.93
C PRO A 131 16.19 -57.36 -57.57
N GLN A 132 16.10 -58.47 -58.33
CA GLN A 132 16.89 -59.68 -58.06
C GLN A 132 18.42 -59.43 -58.14
N ALA A 133 18.86 -58.47 -58.95
CA ALA A 133 20.27 -58.12 -59.11
C ALA A 133 20.96 -57.65 -57.82
N LEU A 134 20.21 -57.03 -56.89
CA LEU A 134 20.74 -56.56 -55.60
C LEU A 134 20.92 -57.68 -54.56
N GLY A 135 20.47 -58.91 -54.83
CA GLY A 135 20.49 -60.03 -53.89
C GLY A 135 21.84 -60.76 -53.75
N ASN A 136 22.82 -60.51 -54.63
CA ASN A 136 24.02 -61.36 -54.74
C ASN A 136 25.21 -60.95 -53.84
N SER A 137 25.03 -60.02 -52.90
CA SER A 137 26.07 -59.62 -51.94
C SER A 137 25.83 -60.24 -50.56
N SER A 138 26.65 -61.23 -50.19
CA SER A 138 26.62 -61.86 -48.86
C SER A 138 26.97 -60.90 -47.71
N ILE A 139 27.53 -59.73 -48.01
CA ILE A 139 27.75 -58.64 -47.06
C ILE A 139 26.42 -57.98 -46.69
N ILE A 140 25.52 -57.81 -47.67
CA ILE A 140 24.21 -57.18 -47.46
C ILE A 140 23.31 -58.04 -46.57
N GLU A 141 23.26 -59.37 -46.75
CA GLU A 141 22.49 -60.25 -45.85
C GLU A 141 22.96 -60.18 -44.40
N GLN A 142 24.27 -60.15 -44.15
CA GLN A 142 24.82 -60.07 -42.80
C GLN A 142 24.57 -58.71 -42.13
N GLN A 143 24.57 -57.62 -42.91
CA GLN A 143 24.23 -56.28 -42.41
C GLN A 143 22.73 -56.11 -42.17
N LEU A 144 21.87 -56.67 -43.04
CA LEU A 144 20.41 -56.72 -42.81
C LEU A 144 20.07 -57.48 -41.53
N GLN A 145 20.70 -58.63 -41.28
CA GLN A 145 20.52 -59.37 -40.02
C GLN A 145 20.93 -58.54 -38.77
N LEU A 146 21.90 -57.64 -38.88
CA LEU A 146 22.28 -56.73 -37.79
C LEU A 146 21.28 -55.58 -37.58
N ILE A 147 20.76 -54.99 -38.67
CA ILE A 147 19.79 -53.88 -38.62
C ILE A 147 18.42 -54.38 -38.14
N LEU A 148 17.95 -55.51 -38.67
CA LEU A 148 16.68 -56.16 -38.29
C LEU A 148 16.66 -56.63 -36.83
N ALA A 149 17.83 -56.79 -36.19
CA ALA A 149 17.96 -57.11 -34.77
C ALA A 149 17.87 -55.89 -33.84
N GLN A 150 17.89 -54.66 -34.38
CA GLN A 150 17.86 -53.41 -33.60
C GLN A 150 16.53 -52.67 -33.69
N ASP A 151 15.78 -52.77 -34.80
CA ASP A 151 14.46 -52.16 -34.93
C ASP A 151 13.40 -53.13 -35.50
N PRO A 152 12.36 -53.51 -34.72
CA PRO A 152 11.30 -54.40 -35.20
C PRO A 152 10.40 -53.77 -36.27
N ARG A 153 10.36 -52.43 -36.41
CA ARG A 153 9.57 -51.73 -37.43
C ARG A 153 10.03 -52.12 -38.84
N ILE A 154 11.34 -52.16 -39.05
CA ILE A 154 11.96 -52.53 -40.34
C ILE A 154 11.64 -53.99 -40.70
N ALA A 155 11.67 -54.89 -39.71
CA ALA A 155 11.34 -56.30 -39.91
C ALA A 155 9.87 -56.50 -40.32
N ILE A 156 8.93 -55.85 -39.63
CA ILE A 156 7.50 -55.90 -39.94
C ILE A 156 7.25 -55.31 -41.34
N ALA A 157 7.76 -54.11 -41.63
CA ALA A 157 7.59 -53.46 -42.92
C ALA A 157 8.13 -54.29 -44.10
N THR A 158 9.29 -54.94 -43.92
CA THR A 158 9.88 -55.83 -44.93
C THR A 158 9.04 -57.10 -45.13
N GLN A 159 8.56 -57.71 -44.04
CA GLN A 159 7.74 -58.92 -44.10
C GLN A 159 6.35 -58.66 -44.71
N GLU A 160 5.73 -57.51 -44.41
CA GLU A 160 4.50 -57.07 -45.05
C GLU A 160 4.71 -56.84 -46.54
N TRP A 161 5.78 -56.16 -46.95
CA TRP A 161 6.07 -55.92 -48.37
C TRP A 161 6.26 -57.21 -49.17
N GLN A 162 6.94 -58.21 -48.60
CA GLN A 162 7.10 -59.53 -49.22
C GLN A 162 5.77 -60.24 -49.54
N SER A 163 4.66 -59.87 -48.88
CA SER A 163 3.33 -60.41 -49.20
C SER A 163 2.69 -59.82 -50.47
N PHE A 164 3.23 -58.71 -51.00
CA PHE A 164 2.74 -58.02 -52.21
C PHE A 164 3.58 -58.29 -53.48
N VAL A 165 4.78 -58.87 -53.36
CA VAL A 165 5.68 -59.10 -54.49
C VAL A 165 5.25 -60.34 -55.29
N VAL A 166 4.88 -60.13 -56.56
CA VAL A 166 4.51 -61.23 -57.47
C VAL A 166 5.78 -61.89 -58.03
N SER A 167 5.95 -63.19 -57.76
CA SER A 167 7.06 -63.97 -58.30
C SER A 167 6.87 -64.25 -59.79
N SER A 168 7.83 -63.86 -60.63
CA SER A 168 7.84 -64.11 -62.07
C SER A 168 8.10 -65.58 -62.41
N GLY A 169 7.09 -66.45 -62.24
CA GLY A 169 7.28 -67.88 -62.48
C GLY A 169 6.12 -68.83 -62.15
N SER A 170 4.89 -68.57 -62.61
CA SER A 170 3.84 -69.60 -62.67
C SER A 170 2.82 -69.40 -63.79
N GLU A 171 2.90 -70.27 -64.80
CA GLU A 171 1.86 -70.60 -65.77
C GLU A 171 0.62 -71.23 -65.06
N PRO A 172 -0.61 -71.31 -65.65
CA PRO A 172 -0.80 -72.11 -66.89
C PRO A 172 -2.03 -71.83 -67.82
N SER A 173 -1.97 -72.47 -69.00
CA SER A 173 -3.08 -73.19 -69.66
C SER A 173 -4.22 -72.45 -70.43
N ALA A 174 -3.96 -72.21 -71.72
CA ALA A 174 -4.68 -72.77 -72.88
C ALA A 174 -6.15 -72.37 -73.26
N ILE A 175 -6.48 -72.62 -74.55
CA ILE A 175 -7.78 -72.44 -75.25
C ILE A 175 -8.08 -70.94 -75.57
N ALA A 176 -8.40 -70.48 -76.79
CA ALA A 176 -8.62 -71.06 -78.13
C ALA A 176 -8.03 -70.10 -79.21
N LEU A 177 -7.44 -70.48 -80.36
CA LEU A 177 -7.80 -71.37 -81.51
C LEU A 177 -8.29 -70.57 -82.76
N ALA A 178 -7.44 -70.54 -83.80
CA ALA A 178 -7.67 -70.25 -85.23
C ALA A 178 -8.18 -68.88 -85.76
N SER A 179 -7.35 -68.26 -86.62
CA SER A 179 -7.66 -67.79 -88.01
C SER A 179 -6.41 -67.12 -88.59
N GLU A 180 -5.48 -67.73 -89.34
CA GLU A 180 -5.53 -68.66 -90.49
C GLU A 180 -5.59 -67.98 -91.89
N LEU A 181 -4.43 -68.02 -92.58
CA LEU A 181 -4.15 -68.10 -94.03
C LEU A 181 -4.91 -67.25 -95.09
N LEU A 182 -4.07 -66.65 -95.97
CA LEU A 182 -4.24 -66.06 -97.34
C LEU A 182 -3.70 -64.61 -97.35
N ILE A 183 -2.92 -64.08 -98.31
CA ILE A 183 -2.50 -64.48 -99.69
C ILE A 183 -1.20 -63.66 -100.01
N GLN A 184 -0.21 -63.99 -100.86
CA GLN A 184 0.21 -65.17 -101.63
C GLN A 184 1.71 -65.03 -102.07
N LYS A 185 2.25 -65.96 -102.88
CA LYS A 185 3.46 -65.83 -103.73
C LYS A 185 3.17 -66.41 -105.13
N GLN A 186 3.81 -65.90 -106.19
CA GLN A 186 4.02 -66.51 -107.53
C GLN A 186 4.90 -65.56 -108.39
N THR A 187 5.80 -65.93 -109.33
CA THR A 187 6.66 -67.11 -109.70
C THR A 187 7.86 -66.53 -110.55
N GLN A 188 8.76 -67.17 -111.33
CA GLN A 188 9.01 -68.52 -111.91
C GLN A 188 10.54 -68.67 -112.20
N ALA A 189 11.20 -69.85 -112.15
CA ALA A 189 11.62 -70.76 -113.26
C ALA A 189 11.83 -70.13 -114.68
N GLU A 190 12.76 -70.53 -115.56
CA GLU A 190 13.74 -71.66 -115.68
C GLU A 190 14.78 -71.30 -116.81
N SER A 191 15.79 -72.06 -117.32
CA SER A 191 16.36 -73.43 -117.18
C SER A 191 17.85 -73.49 -117.69
N GLU A 192 18.44 -74.67 -117.99
CA GLU A 192 19.81 -74.89 -118.52
C GLU A 192 19.88 -75.91 -119.71
N LYS A 193 21.10 -76.13 -120.29
CA LYS A 193 21.57 -77.28 -121.13
C LYS A 193 21.04 -77.38 -122.58
N GLU A 194 21.61 -78.14 -123.55
CA GLU A 194 22.82 -79.01 -123.76
C GLU A 194 23.14 -78.94 -125.29
N ASN A 195 24.36 -78.88 -125.87
CA ASN A 195 25.59 -79.71 -125.88
C ASN A 195 25.78 -80.61 -127.16
N PHE A 196 26.90 -80.40 -127.88
CA PHE A 196 27.65 -81.31 -128.80
C PHE A 196 27.03 -81.89 -130.10
N GLN A 197 27.73 -81.73 -131.25
CA GLN A 197 28.43 -82.84 -131.94
C GLN A 197 29.32 -82.45 -133.17
N ALA A 198 30.10 -83.43 -133.65
CA ALA A 198 31.14 -83.43 -134.70
C ALA A 198 30.83 -82.66 -136.01
N LYS A 199 31.77 -81.99 -136.71
CA LYS A 199 33.16 -82.35 -137.16
C LYS A 199 33.22 -83.32 -138.35
N VAL A 200 33.26 -82.79 -139.59
CA VAL A 200 34.13 -83.21 -140.74
C VAL A 200 33.87 -82.30 -141.96
N ALA A 201 34.90 -81.56 -142.41
CA ALA A 201 35.01 -80.93 -143.75
C ALA A 201 36.41 -80.32 -144.04
N LEU A 202 37.36 -80.38 -143.10
CA LEU A 202 38.68 -79.75 -143.20
C LEU A 202 39.57 -80.44 -144.26
N LYS A 203 39.73 -79.83 -145.45
CA LYS A 203 40.79 -80.21 -146.40
C LYS A 203 41.27 -79.16 -147.40
N GLN A 204 40.96 -77.87 -147.21
CA GLN A 204 41.51 -76.77 -148.02
C GLN A 204 42.25 -75.70 -147.20
N GLU A 205 41.83 -75.45 -145.96
CA GLU A 205 42.38 -74.40 -145.07
C GLU A 205 43.75 -74.77 -144.43
N ILE A 206 44.24 -76.00 -144.64
CA ILE A 206 45.50 -76.50 -144.04
C ILE A 206 46.75 -75.81 -144.64
N SER A 207 46.61 -75.13 -145.78
CA SER A 207 47.71 -74.34 -146.37
C SER A 207 47.92 -73.00 -145.66
N ASP A 208 46.85 -72.36 -145.21
CA ASP A 208 46.86 -70.93 -144.87
C ASP A 208 47.13 -70.69 -143.38
N LEU A 209 46.78 -71.66 -142.52
CA LEU A 209 47.01 -71.62 -141.07
C LEU A 209 48.49 -71.69 -140.64
N ASN A 210 49.40 -72.05 -141.55
CA ASN A 210 50.80 -72.28 -141.20
C ASN A 210 51.59 -70.97 -141.00
N ASP A 211 51.18 -69.89 -141.69
CA ASP A 211 51.84 -68.59 -141.61
C ASP A 211 51.36 -67.74 -140.40
N GLU A 212 50.11 -67.91 -139.95
CA GLU A 212 49.65 -67.26 -138.71
C GLU A 212 50.31 -67.85 -137.45
N LEU A 213 50.63 -69.16 -137.45
CA LEU A 213 51.25 -69.83 -136.31
C LEU A 213 52.62 -69.23 -135.94
N ALA A 214 53.36 -68.71 -136.93
CA ALA A 214 54.62 -68.01 -136.73
C ALA A 214 54.44 -66.68 -135.98
N LYS A 215 53.29 -66.01 -136.13
CA LYS A 215 52.98 -64.72 -135.51
C LYS A 215 52.56 -64.87 -134.05
N VAL A 216 51.70 -65.85 -133.74
CA VAL A 216 51.25 -66.14 -132.36
C VAL A 216 52.42 -66.51 -131.44
N CYS A 217 53.45 -67.17 -131.97
CA CYS A 217 54.68 -67.48 -131.22
C CYS A 217 55.50 -66.24 -130.81
N ALA A 218 55.35 -65.10 -131.49
CA ALA A 218 56.00 -63.85 -131.08
C ALA A 218 55.24 -63.17 -129.92
N GLU A 219 53.91 -63.09 -130.03
CA GLU A 219 53.03 -62.48 -129.03
C GLU A 219 53.02 -63.27 -127.69
N ARG A 220 53.28 -64.59 -127.74
CA ARG A 220 53.50 -65.39 -126.53
C ARG A 220 54.75 -64.99 -125.73
N ASN A 221 55.80 -64.51 -126.40
CA ASN A 221 57.05 -64.16 -125.72
C ASN A 221 56.98 -62.79 -125.02
N THR A 222 56.23 -61.82 -125.56
CA THR A 222 56.01 -60.52 -124.88
C THR A 222 55.10 -60.65 -123.65
N LEU A 223 54.17 -61.60 -123.64
CA LEU A 223 53.37 -61.93 -122.45
C LEU A 223 54.23 -62.43 -121.28
N ALA A 224 55.28 -63.20 -121.55
CA ALA A 224 56.19 -63.72 -120.53
C ALA A 224 57.03 -62.63 -119.83
N GLU A 225 57.22 -61.46 -120.45
CA GLU A 225 57.92 -60.31 -119.86
C GLU A 225 57.02 -59.45 -118.95
N LEU A 226 55.69 -59.56 -119.09
CA LEU A 226 54.71 -58.78 -118.32
C LEU A 226 54.29 -59.45 -117.00
N GLU A 227 54.23 -60.78 -116.97
CA GLU A 227 53.88 -61.56 -115.77
C GLU A 227 54.76 -61.25 -114.53
N PRO A 228 56.11 -61.15 -114.61
CA PRO A 228 56.92 -60.74 -113.46
C PRO A 228 56.69 -59.28 -113.05
N GLN A 229 56.32 -58.39 -113.98
CA GLN A 229 56.01 -56.98 -113.67
C GLN A 229 54.68 -56.85 -112.92
N LEU A 230 53.68 -57.65 -113.30
CA LEU A 230 52.39 -57.74 -112.60
C LEU A 230 52.58 -58.25 -111.17
N ASN A 231 53.39 -59.30 -110.98
CA ASN A 231 53.70 -59.82 -109.65
C ASN A 231 54.48 -58.82 -108.79
N ALA A 232 55.46 -58.10 -109.35
CA ALA A 232 56.16 -57.03 -108.64
C ALA A 232 55.19 -55.93 -108.15
N LYS A 233 54.27 -55.48 -109.01
CA LYS A 233 53.24 -54.48 -108.64
C LYS A 233 52.24 -55.01 -107.62
N ARG A 234 51.95 -56.31 -107.63
CA ARG A 234 51.13 -56.96 -106.59
C ARG A 234 51.83 -56.93 -105.23
N THR A 235 53.12 -57.24 -105.18
CA THR A 235 53.91 -57.16 -103.94
C THR A 235 54.06 -55.72 -103.43
N GLU A 236 54.25 -54.73 -104.31
CA GLU A 236 54.21 -53.31 -103.93
C GLU A 236 52.85 -52.90 -103.33
N LEU A 237 51.74 -53.41 -103.89
CA LEU A 237 50.40 -53.14 -103.39
C LEU A 237 50.15 -53.81 -102.02
N GLU A 238 50.57 -55.06 -101.85
CA GLU A 238 50.46 -55.79 -100.56
C GLU A 238 51.31 -55.11 -99.47
N GLN A 239 52.54 -54.65 -99.80
CA GLN A 239 53.36 -53.83 -98.88
C GLN A 239 52.70 -52.48 -98.55
N SER A 240 52.07 -51.83 -99.53
CA SER A 240 51.35 -50.56 -99.32
C SER A 240 50.12 -50.75 -98.43
N GLN A 241 49.36 -51.83 -98.64
CA GLN A 241 48.21 -52.21 -97.79
C GLN A 241 48.65 -52.54 -96.36
N GLN A 242 49.76 -53.26 -96.19
CA GLN A 242 50.31 -53.56 -94.87
C GLN A 242 50.80 -52.29 -94.15
N SER A 243 51.41 -51.35 -94.87
CA SER A 243 51.80 -50.04 -94.34
C SER A 243 50.59 -49.19 -93.89
N VAL A 244 49.51 -49.19 -94.69
CA VAL A 244 48.25 -48.53 -94.32
C VAL A 244 47.61 -49.17 -93.08
N ALA A 245 47.63 -50.50 -92.96
CA ALA A 245 47.13 -51.19 -91.78
C ALA A 245 47.93 -50.84 -90.50
N THR A 246 49.26 -50.74 -90.60
CA THR A 246 50.10 -50.27 -89.48
C THR A 246 49.74 -48.84 -89.09
N LEU A 247 49.64 -47.92 -90.05
CA LEU A 247 49.28 -46.51 -89.79
C LEU A 247 47.87 -46.34 -89.22
N GLN A 248 46.92 -47.22 -89.58
CA GLN A 248 45.57 -47.24 -89.00
C GLN A 248 45.59 -47.69 -87.53
N GLU A 249 46.41 -48.68 -87.19
CA GLU A 249 46.55 -49.13 -85.79
C GLU A 249 47.36 -48.11 -84.96
N GLU A 250 48.41 -47.47 -85.51
CA GLU A 250 49.09 -46.33 -84.86
C GLU A 250 48.15 -45.15 -84.62
N LEU A 251 47.29 -44.80 -85.59
CA LEU A 251 46.27 -43.77 -85.44
C LEU A 251 45.26 -44.12 -84.34
N LYS A 252 44.80 -45.37 -84.30
CA LYS A 252 43.87 -45.87 -83.28
C LYS A 252 44.49 -45.87 -81.88
N GLN A 253 45.76 -46.23 -81.75
CA GLN A 253 46.52 -46.13 -80.49
C GLN A 253 46.71 -44.68 -80.06
N SER A 254 46.98 -43.77 -81.01
CA SER A 254 47.04 -42.32 -80.74
C SER A 254 45.68 -41.75 -80.30
N GLN A 255 44.58 -42.17 -80.93
CA GLN A 255 43.22 -41.80 -80.52
C GLN A 255 42.87 -42.33 -79.12
N ALA A 256 43.21 -43.58 -78.81
CA ALA A 256 43.03 -44.15 -77.47
C ALA A 256 43.87 -43.40 -76.40
N ALA A 257 45.11 -43.04 -76.73
CA ALA A 257 45.95 -42.21 -75.85
C ALA A 257 45.36 -40.81 -75.64
N HIS A 258 44.81 -40.17 -76.69
CA HIS A 258 44.10 -38.90 -76.57
C HIS A 258 42.83 -39.01 -75.70
N GLN A 259 42.06 -40.09 -75.84
CA GLN A 259 40.91 -40.36 -74.96
C GLN A 259 41.34 -40.55 -73.51
N GLN A 260 42.42 -41.30 -73.24
CA GLN A 260 42.98 -41.45 -71.90
C GLN A 260 43.48 -40.13 -71.30
N VAL A 261 44.13 -39.27 -72.10
CA VAL A 261 44.54 -37.93 -71.66
C VAL A 261 43.33 -37.05 -71.35
N ASN A 262 42.28 -37.09 -72.17
CA ASN A 262 41.04 -36.34 -71.88
C ASN A 262 40.33 -36.86 -70.64
N THR A 263 40.21 -38.18 -70.43
CA THR A 263 39.59 -38.70 -69.19
C THR A 263 40.43 -38.33 -67.96
N ALA A 264 41.76 -38.36 -68.05
CA ALA A 264 42.66 -37.92 -66.99
C ALA A 264 42.55 -36.40 -66.71
N LEU A 265 42.38 -35.57 -67.75
CA LEU A 265 42.15 -34.13 -67.62
C LEU A 265 40.80 -33.84 -66.96
N ASN A 266 39.70 -34.42 -67.45
CA ASN A 266 38.38 -34.28 -66.85
C ASN A 266 38.37 -34.75 -65.37
N THR A 267 39.09 -35.83 -65.06
CA THR A 267 39.27 -36.31 -63.67
C THR A 267 40.01 -35.28 -62.81
N LYS A 268 40.99 -34.56 -63.38
CA LYS A 268 41.74 -33.51 -62.67
C LYS A 268 40.95 -32.21 -62.53
N GLU A 269 40.13 -31.86 -63.51
CA GLU A 269 39.21 -30.72 -63.43
C GLU A 269 38.11 -30.98 -62.39
N ALA A 270 37.52 -32.17 -62.34
CA ALA A 270 36.60 -32.57 -61.28
C ALA A 270 37.26 -32.54 -59.88
N GLN A 271 38.49 -33.04 -59.76
CA GLN A 271 39.25 -32.95 -58.50
C GLN A 271 39.57 -31.51 -58.08
N LEU A 272 39.78 -30.59 -59.03
CA LEU A 272 39.95 -29.17 -58.73
C LEU A 272 38.64 -28.47 -58.37
N GLY A 273 37.50 -28.92 -58.92
CA GLY A 273 36.16 -28.47 -58.53
C GLY A 273 35.87 -28.81 -57.07
N VAL A 274 36.02 -30.08 -56.69
CA VAL A 274 35.85 -30.52 -55.29
C VAL A 274 36.78 -29.75 -54.34
N LEU A 275 38.06 -29.57 -54.70
CA LEU A 275 39.00 -28.81 -53.86
C LEU A 275 38.64 -27.32 -53.73
N ALA A 276 37.94 -26.73 -54.72
CA ALA A 276 37.45 -25.37 -54.63
C ALA A 276 36.21 -25.28 -53.71
N GLU A 277 35.30 -26.25 -53.79
CA GLU A 277 34.15 -26.35 -52.88
C GLU A 277 34.60 -26.58 -51.42
N GLU A 278 35.57 -27.47 -51.18
CA GLU A 278 36.22 -27.63 -49.87
C GLU A 278 36.80 -26.31 -49.34
N VAL A 279 37.43 -25.51 -50.19
CA VAL A 279 38.00 -24.20 -49.81
C VAL A 279 36.94 -23.16 -49.46
N GLU A 280 35.80 -23.12 -50.18
CA GLU A 280 34.69 -22.23 -49.80
C GLU A 280 33.98 -22.71 -48.52
N GLN A 281 33.78 -24.02 -48.33
CA GLN A 281 33.24 -24.58 -47.07
C GLN A 281 34.15 -24.28 -45.87
N LEU A 282 35.48 -24.36 -46.05
CA LEU A 282 36.44 -23.99 -45.01
C LEU A 282 36.41 -22.49 -44.68
N LYS A 283 36.15 -21.61 -45.67
CA LYS A 283 35.95 -20.17 -45.42
C LYS A 283 34.67 -19.88 -44.66
N THR A 284 33.53 -20.51 -44.99
CA THR A 284 32.28 -20.30 -44.24
C THR A 284 32.41 -20.79 -42.81
N THR A 285 33.06 -21.95 -42.62
CA THR A 285 33.37 -22.48 -41.28
C THR A 285 34.30 -21.54 -40.49
N LEU A 286 35.29 -20.92 -41.14
CA LEU A 286 36.17 -19.94 -40.51
C LEU A 286 35.40 -18.69 -40.07
N SER A 287 34.52 -18.14 -40.91
CA SER A 287 33.68 -16.99 -40.58
C SER A 287 32.78 -17.26 -39.37
N GLN A 288 32.12 -18.43 -39.34
CA GLN A 288 31.32 -18.88 -38.20
C GLN A 288 32.16 -19.02 -36.92
N HIS A 289 33.43 -19.44 -37.04
CA HIS A 289 34.33 -19.53 -35.90
C HIS A 289 34.76 -18.15 -35.36
N GLU A 290 34.96 -17.16 -36.23
CA GLU A 290 35.22 -15.77 -35.83
C GLU A 290 34.00 -15.13 -35.15
N GLU A 291 32.78 -15.38 -35.64
CA GLU A 291 31.53 -14.97 -35.00
C GLU A 291 31.33 -15.61 -33.62
N LEU A 292 31.50 -16.94 -33.51
CA LEU A 292 31.43 -17.66 -32.24
C LEU A 292 32.48 -17.16 -31.23
N LYS A 293 33.68 -16.80 -31.70
CA LYS A 293 34.72 -16.19 -30.87
C LYS A 293 34.32 -14.81 -30.37
N ALA A 294 33.72 -13.96 -31.21
CA ALA A 294 33.23 -12.65 -30.80
C ALA A 294 32.08 -12.75 -29.77
N VAL A 295 31.17 -13.72 -29.94
CA VAL A 295 30.14 -14.04 -28.94
C VAL A 295 30.78 -14.49 -27.62
N LEU A 296 31.76 -15.39 -27.67
CA LEU A 296 32.44 -15.89 -26.46
C LEU A 296 33.23 -14.79 -25.73
N GLU A 297 33.89 -13.87 -26.44
CA GLU A 297 34.54 -12.70 -25.85
C GLU A 297 33.51 -11.78 -25.16
N LYS A 298 32.34 -11.54 -25.78
CA LYS A 298 31.23 -10.77 -25.18
C LYS A 298 30.60 -11.45 -23.96
N THR A 299 30.47 -12.78 -23.97
CA THR A 299 30.02 -13.55 -22.79
C THR A 299 31.06 -13.48 -21.67
N GLN A 300 32.35 -13.51 -21.99
CA GLN A 300 33.43 -13.42 -21.02
C GLN A 300 33.51 -12.03 -20.36
N THR A 301 33.26 -10.93 -21.09
CA THR A 301 33.13 -9.61 -20.46
C THR A 301 31.91 -9.55 -19.54
N HIS A 302 30.73 -9.97 -20.01
CA HIS A 302 29.51 -9.91 -19.20
C HIS A 302 29.61 -10.74 -17.90
N LEU A 303 30.25 -11.90 -17.95
CA LEU A 303 30.53 -12.73 -16.76
C LEU A 303 31.52 -12.05 -15.79
N THR A 304 32.44 -11.23 -16.32
CA THR A 304 33.35 -10.41 -15.50
C THR A 304 32.59 -9.26 -14.83
N ASP A 305 31.73 -8.56 -15.57
CA ASP A 305 30.88 -7.48 -15.04
C ASP A 305 29.99 -7.99 -13.88
N LEU A 306 29.31 -9.11 -14.07
CA LEU A 306 28.51 -9.80 -13.04
C LEU A 306 29.35 -10.21 -11.80
N GLN A 307 30.61 -10.57 -12.00
CA GLN A 307 31.52 -10.93 -10.90
C GLN A 307 32.01 -9.69 -10.12
N GLU A 308 32.07 -8.51 -10.74
CA GLU A 308 32.33 -7.24 -10.06
C GLU A 308 31.07 -6.74 -9.32
N GLU A 309 29.89 -6.80 -9.93
CA GLU A 309 28.60 -6.50 -9.26
C GLU A 309 28.39 -7.36 -8.01
N TYR A 310 28.62 -8.68 -8.11
CA TYR A 310 28.53 -9.60 -6.97
C TYR A 310 29.50 -9.22 -5.84
N GLN A 311 30.72 -8.76 -6.18
CA GLN A 311 31.68 -8.30 -5.18
C GLN A 311 31.25 -6.96 -4.54
N SER A 312 30.66 -6.02 -5.29
CA SER A 312 30.11 -4.78 -4.73
C SER A 312 28.96 -5.09 -3.76
N ALA A 313 27.98 -5.87 -4.19
CA ALA A 313 26.84 -6.27 -3.36
C ALA A 313 27.27 -7.04 -2.09
N SER A 314 28.33 -7.86 -2.18
CA SER A 314 28.93 -8.54 -1.03
C SER A 314 29.59 -7.58 -0.04
N GLN A 315 30.28 -6.53 -0.54
CA GLN A 315 30.86 -5.47 0.31
C GLN A 315 29.78 -4.59 0.95
N GLU A 316 28.74 -4.19 0.21
CA GLU A 316 27.60 -3.44 0.73
C GLU A 316 26.87 -4.22 1.83
N LYS A 317 26.64 -5.52 1.63
CA LYS A 317 26.10 -6.42 2.65
C LYS A 317 26.96 -6.44 3.91
N LEU A 318 28.28 -6.46 3.78
CA LEU A 318 29.21 -6.42 4.93
C LEU A 318 29.13 -5.08 5.69
N GLN A 319 29.02 -3.96 4.97
CA GLN A 319 28.82 -2.64 5.57
C GLN A 319 27.47 -2.52 6.28
N LEU A 320 26.39 -3.07 5.69
CA LEU A 320 25.06 -3.11 6.31
C LEU A 320 25.05 -3.94 7.60
N VAL A 321 25.72 -5.09 7.63
CA VAL A 321 25.89 -5.89 8.85
C VAL A 321 26.60 -5.09 9.95
N SER A 322 27.74 -4.46 9.64
CA SER A 322 28.47 -3.66 10.63
C SER A 322 27.67 -2.44 11.13
N ARG A 323 26.85 -1.83 10.27
CA ARG A 323 25.93 -0.75 10.64
C ARG A 323 24.80 -1.24 11.56
N LEU A 324 24.30 -2.46 11.34
CA LEU A 324 23.28 -3.10 12.17
C LEU A 324 23.84 -3.52 13.54
N GLU A 325 25.06 -4.07 13.59
CA GLU A 325 25.77 -4.36 14.84
C GLU A 325 25.96 -3.09 15.69
N LYS A 326 26.39 -1.98 15.06
CA LYS A 326 26.52 -0.69 15.74
C LYS A 326 25.17 -0.17 16.26
N SER A 327 24.10 -0.30 15.48
CA SER A 327 22.74 0.07 15.89
C SER A 327 22.27 -0.77 17.08
N HIS A 328 22.60 -2.07 17.10
CA HIS A 328 22.27 -2.97 18.21
C HIS A 328 22.99 -2.58 19.50
N GLN A 329 24.29 -2.25 19.44
CA GLN A 329 25.04 -1.73 20.59
C GLN A 329 24.44 -0.41 21.12
N GLN A 330 24.02 0.50 20.24
CA GLN A 330 23.35 1.74 20.65
C GLN A 330 21.99 1.47 21.29
N LEU A 331 21.25 0.45 20.84
CA LEU A 331 19.99 0.03 21.47
C LEU A 331 20.23 -0.59 22.86
N GLU A 332 21.24 -1.44 23.02
CA GLU A 332 21.63 -2.05 24.30
C GLU A 332 22.08 -0.99 25.33
N GLU A 333 22.83 0.03 24.90
CA GLU A 333 23.17 1.19 25.73
C GLU A 333 21.91 1.98 26.13
N LYS A 334 20.93 2.16 25.22
CA LYS A 334 19.67 2.85 25.51
C LYS A 334 18.74 2.06 26.44
N VAL A 335 18.72 0.73 26.34
CA VAL A 335 18.03 -0.14 27.31
C VAL A 335 18.67 0.02 28.69
N SER A 336 20.01 -0.02 28.77
CA SER A 336 20.75 0.18 30.03
C SER A 336 20.45 1.56 30.66
N GLN A 337 20.33 2.61 29.85
CA GLN A 337 19.94 3.96 30.29
C GLN A 337 18.47 4.02 30.79
N LEU A 338 17.55 3.29 30.16
CA LEU A 338 16.15 3.19 30.59
C LEU A 338 16.01 2.39 31.89
N GLU A 339 16.77 1.31 32.08
CA GLU A 339 16.80 0.54 33.33
C GLU A 339 17.30 1.40 34.49
N ALA A 340 18.38 2.16 34.29
CA ALA A 340 18.88 3.11 35.29
C ALA A 340 17.85 4.20 35.64
N ALA A 341 17.15 4.75 34.62
CA ALA A 341 16.09 5.72 34.84
C ALA A 341 14.89 5.13 35.61
N ASN A 342 14.49 3.89 35.32
CA ASN A 342 13.42 3.20 36.04
C ASN A 342 13.79 2.96 37.52
N VAL A 343 15.04 2.57 37.81
CA VAL A 343 15.54 2.46 39.19
C VAL A 343 15.49 3.82 39.91
N GLN A 344 15.86 4.92 39.23
CA GLN A 344 15.77 6.26 39.81
C GLN A 344 14.31 6.70 40.06
N ILE A 345 13.37 6.36 39.16
CA ILE A 345 11.94 6.60 39.34
C ILE A 345 11.40 5.86 40.57
N SER A 346 11.76 4.58 40.76
CA SER A 346 11.37 3.82 41.95
C SER A 346 11.95 4.38 43.25
N GLN A 347 13.17 4.91 43.23
CA GLN A 347 13.76 5.61 44.38
C GLN A 347 12.98 6.89 44.71
N LEU A 348 12.67 7.72 43.71
CA LEU A 348 11.88 8.95 43.88
C LEU A 348 10.44 8.67 44.33
N GLN A 349 9.82 7.58 43.90
CA GLN A 349 8.52 7.13 44.42
C GLN A 349 8.62 6.79 45.91
N THR A 350 9.62 6.00 46.31
CA THR A 350 9.88 5.64 47.71
C THR A 350 10.20 6.86 48.60
N GLU A 351 10.81 7.90 48.03
CA GLU A 351 11.08 9.16 48.74
C GLU A 351 9.82 10.02 48.89
N ASN A 352 8.99 10.12 47.83
CA ASN A 352 7.70 10.81 47.90
C ASN A 352 6.73 10.16 48.90
N GLU A 353 6.71 8.82 49.02
CA GLU A 353 5.91 8.13 50.05
C GLU A 353 6.36 8.52 51.47
N LYS A 354 7.66 8.56 51.74
CA LYS A 354 8.22 9.02 53.03
C LYS A 354 7.89 10.49 53.31
N LEU A 355 7.94 11.34 52.29
CA LEU A 355 7.57 12.75 52.43
C LEU A 355 6.06 12.93 52.67
N ALA A 356 5.21 12.09 52.09
CA ALA A 356 3.77 12.08 52.38
C ALA A 356 3.47 11.65 53.82
N ASP A 357 4.10 10.58 54.33
CA ASP A 357 3.96 10.16 55.73
C ASP A 357 4.54 11.20 56.71
N SER A 358 5.64 11.87 56.35
CA SER A 358 6.22 12.98 57.11
C SER A 358 5.27 14.18 57.19
N ASN A 359 4.72 14.63 56.05
CA ASN A 359 3.73 15.71 56.00
C ASN A 359 2.48 15.36 56.82
N LYS A 360 1.98 14.13 56.70
CA LYS A 360 0.84 13.64 57.47
C LYS A 360 1.13 13.58 58.98
N THR A 361 2.38 13.33 59.37
CA THR A 361 2.80 13.41 60.78
C THR A 361 2.82 14.87 61.25
N ALA A 362 3.44 15.77 60.48
CA ALA A 362 3.47 17.21 60.77
C ALA A 362 2.07 17.86 60.81
N GLU A 363 1.14 17.41 59.97
CA GLU A 363 -0.26 17.86 59.97
C GLU A 363 -1.01 17.40 61.23
N ASN A 364 -0.74 16.18 61.72
CA ASN A 364 -1.27 15.72 63.01
C ASN A 364 -0.68 16.52 64.19
N GLU A 365 0.62 16.81 64.19
CA GLU A 365 1.27 17.66 65.19
C GLU A 365 0.72 19.10 65.16
N LEU A 366 0.55 19.69 63.98
CA LEU A 366 -0.04 21.01 63.79
C LEU A 366 -1.48 21.07 64.34
N ASN A 367 -2.28 20.02 64.11
CA ASN A 367 -3.63 19.92 64.67
C ASN A 367 -3.62 19.75 66.21
N GLN A 368 -2.66 19.01 66.77
CA GLN A 368 -2.48 18.98 68.24
C GLN A 368 -2.10 20.36 68.79
N VAL A 369 -1.14 21.05 68.19
CA VAL A 369 -0.71 22.41 68.60
C VAL A 369 -1.87 23.41 68.49
N LYS A 370 -2.67 23.34 67.42
CA LYS A 370 -3.86 24.18 67.23
C LYS A 370 -4.91 23.94 68.31
N ASN A 371 -5.20 22.69 68.65
CA ASN A 371 -6.12 22.35 69.75
C ASN A 371 -5.56 22.82 71.10
N LYS A 372 -4.23 22.71 71.31
CA LYS A 372 -3.55 23.18 72.51
C LYS A 372 -3.59 24.70 72.65
N ALA A 373 -3.50 25.44 71.54
CA ALA A 373 -3.64 26.89 71.53
C ALA A 373 -5.06 27.32 71.94
N VAL A 374 -6.11 26.69 71.40
CA VAL A 374 -7.51 26.97 71.76
C VAL A 374 -7.78 26.62 73.24
N GLU A 375 -7.21 25.53 73.75
CA GLU A 375 -7.29 25.17 75.18
C GLU A 375 -6.63 26.23 76.09
N LEU A 376 -5.45 26.72 75.71
CA LEU A 376 -4.74 27.76 76.44
C LEU A 376 -5.44 29.12 76.35
N GLU A 377 -6.00 29.48 75.20
CA GLU A 377 -6.77 30.71 75.00
C GLU A 377 -8.04 30.72 75.86
N ALA A 378 -8.74 29.58 75.97
CA ALA A 378 -9.87 29.43 76.89
C ALA A 378 -9.46 29.58 78.36
N GLN A 379 -8.30 29.02 78.76
CA GLN A 379 -7.75 29.18 80.12
C GLN A 379 -7.33 30.63 80.41
N LEU A 380 -6.75 31.33 79.43
CA LEU A 380 -6.31 32.71 79.56
C LEU A 380 -7.51 33.67 79.70
N ASN A 381 -8.57 33.44 78.93
CA ASN A 381 -9.83 34.16 79.07
C ASN A 381 -10.52 33.90 80.42
N ALA A 382 -10.50 32.65 80.92
CA ALA A 382 -11.03 32.32 82.24
C ALA A 382 -10.26 33.05 83.37
N ALA A 383 -8.93 32.99 83.35
CA ALA A 383 -8.08 33.68 84.32
C ALA A 383 -8.19 35.21 84.22
N GLY A 384 -8.45 35.76 83.01
CA GLY A 384 -8.76 37.17 82.81
C GLY A 384 -10.06 37.60 83.50
N ASN A 385 -11.11 36.78 83.41
CA ASN A 385 -12.37 37.02 84.09
C ASN A 385 -12.23 36.94 85.63
N GLU A 386 -11.52 35.93 86.15
CA GLU A 386 -11.23 35.82 87.59
C GLU A 386 -10.41 37.01 88.10
N LEU A 387 -9.47 37.54 87.30
CA LEU A 387 -8.68 38.73 87.65
C LEU A 387 -9.53 40.00 87.68
N GLU A 388 -10.46 40.16 86.74
CA GLU A 388 -11.38 41.30 86.70
C GLU A 388 -12.39 41.24 87.86
N GLU A 389 -12.86 40.04 88.25
CA GLU A 389 -13.69 39.82 89.44
C GLU A 389 -12.93 40.15 90.74
N GLN A 390 -11.73 39.59 90.94
CA GLN A 390 -10.84 39.91 92.07
C GLN A 390 -10.52 41.41 92.18
N LYS A 391 -10.35 42.10 91.05
CA LYS A 391 -10.13 43.55 90.96
C LYS A 391 -11.36 44.34 91.41
N ASN A 392 -12.57 43.92 91.01
CA ASN A 392 -13.82 44.53 91.45
C ASN A 392 -14.06 44.31 92.96
N GLU A 393 -13.77 43.11 93.49
CA GLU A 393 -13.80 42.84 94.93
C GLU A 393 -12.81 43.73 95.70
N LEU A 394 -11.60 43.91 95.18
CA LEU A 394 -10.56 44.76 95.78
C LEU A 394 -10.95 46.25 95.76
N GLU A 395 -11.59 46.74 94.69
CA GLU A 395 -12.08 48.11 94.59
C GLU A 395 -13.23 48.36 95.59
N LEU A 396 -14.16 47.41 95.73
CA LEU A 396 -15.22 47.45 96.75
C LEU A 396 -14.67 47.42 98.18
N ALA A 397 -13.69 46.56 98.47
CA ALA A 397 -13.02 46.51 99.76
C ALA A 397 -12.25 47.82 100.07
N THR A 398 -11.64 48.43 99.05
CA THR A 398 -10.96 49.73 99.17
C THR A 398 -11.94 50.86 99.49
N LEU A 399 -13.12 50.87 98.85
CA LEU A 399 -14.22 51.77 99.16
C LEU A 399 -14.69 51.62 100.61
N GLN A 400 -14.94 50.39 101.08
CA GLN A 400 -15.33 50.12 102.47
C GLN A 400 -14.28 50.60 103.48
N VAL A 401 -12.99 50.34 103.24
CA VAL A 401 -11.90 50.83 104.10
C VAL A 401 -11.84 52.37 104.10
N THR A 402 -12.06 53.01 102.96
CA THR A 402 -12.07 54.48 102.85
C THR A 402 -13.24 55.10 103.60
N GLN A 403 -14.42 54.49 103.53
CA GLN A 403 -15.60 54.93 104.29
C GLN A 403 -15.40 54.77 105.80
N LEU A 404 -14.90 53.60 106.26
CA LEU A 404 -14.59 53.36 107.68
C LEU A 404 -13.52 54.33 108.21
N GLN A 405 -12.59 54.78 107.37
CA GLN A 405 -11.63 55.83 107.73
C GLN A 405 -12.31 57.22 107.88
N GLN A 406 -13.27 57.57 107.02
CA GLN A 406 -14.04 58.81 107.15
C GLN A 406 -14.93 58.79 108.40
N GLU A 407 -15.59 57.67 108.70
CA GLU A 407 -16.40 57.50 109.90
C GLU A 407 -15.55 57.61 111.19
N LEU A 408 -14.33 57.05 111.19
CA LEU A 408 -13.37 57.22 112.30
C LEU A 408 -12.88 58.66 112.46
N GLU A 409 -12.60 59.36 111.37
CA GLU A 409 -12.18 60.77 111.39
C GLU A 409 -13.33 61.68 111.89
N GLN A 410 -14.57 61.42 111.47
CA GLN A 410 -15.75 62.14 111.97
C GLN A 410 -15.97 61.86 113.46
N LEU A 411 -15.90 60.61 113.91
CA LEU A 411 -15.98 60.26 115.34
C LEU A 411 -14.87 60.92 116.17
N ALA A 412 -13.67 61.10 115.62
CA ALA A 412 -12.59 61.84 116.27
C ALA A 412 -12.89 63.35 116.39
N GLN A 413 -13.52 63.95 115.37
CA GLN A 413 -13.97 65.35 115.39
C GLN A 413 -15.15 65.56 116.35
N ASP A 414 -16.15 64.68 116.34
CA ASP A 414 -17.32 64.74 117.22
C ASP A 414 -16.93 64.55 118.69
N LYS A 415 -16.01 63.59 118.96
CA LYS A 415 -15.42 63.43 120.29
C LYS A 415 -14.73 64.72 120.75
N LYS A 416 -13.93 65.34 119.88
CA LYS A 416 -13.23 66.59 120.21
C LYS A 416 -14.22 67.75 120.45
N ALA A 417 -15.29 67.84 119.67
CA ALA A 417 -16.37 68.81 119.89
C ALA A 417 -17.09 68.59 121.23
N LEU A 418 -17.29 67.34 121.65
CA LEU A 418 -17.82 66.99 122.97
C LEU A 418 -16.86 67.35 124.11
N GLU A 419 -15.55 67.13 123.96
CA GLU A 419 -14.53 67.57 124.93
C GLU A 419 -14.53 69.11 125.06
N ASP A 420 -14.60 69.83 123.94
CA ASP A 420 -14.77 71.29 123.86
C ASP A 420 -16.06 71.81 124.53
N VAL A 421 -17.16 71.04 124.48
CA VAL A 421 -18.43 71.36 125.14
C VAL A 421 -18.36 71.06 126.64
N LEU A 422 -17.66 70.01 127.04
CA LEU A 422 -17.46 69.65 128.45
C LEU A 422 -16.65 70.72 129.19
N GLU A 423 -15.58 71.26 128.57
CA GLU A 423 -14.80 72.36 129.14
C GLU A 423 -15.61 73.68 129.25
N LYS A 424 -16.47 73.96 128.26
CA LYS A 424 -17.45 75.07 128.31
C LYS A 424 -18.54 74.87 129.37
N SER A 425 -18.84 73.63 129.76
CA SER A 425 -19.74 73.33 130.88
C SER A 425 -19.06 73.55 132.23
N ALA A 426 -17.86 72.99 132.42
CA ALA A 426 -17.10 73.10 133.68
C ALA A 426 -16.75 74.55 134.04
N THR A 427 -16.42 75.38 133.04
CA THR A 427 -16.18 76.83 133.22
C THR A 427 -17.45 77.59 133.61
N LYS A 428 -18.64 77.11 133.20
CA LYS A 428 -19.93 77.71 133.53
C LYS A 428 -20.38 77.40 134.96
N GLU A 429 -20.21 76.15 135.41
CA GLU A 429 -20.46 75.75 136.80
C GLU A 429 -19.57 76.52 137.79
N LYS A 430 -18.31 76.78 137.42
CA LYS A 430 -17.38 77.58 138.25
C LYS A 430 -17.91 78.99 138.53
N MET A 431 -18.41 79.70 137.51
CA MET A 431 -19.01 81.04 137.69
C MET A 431 -20.28 80.99 138.56
N GLN A 432 -21.06 79.91 138.46
CA GLN A 432 -22.28 79.74 139.24
C GLN A 432 -22.02 79.48 140.74
N ALA A 433 -20.88 78.88 141.07
CA ALA A 433 -20.41 78.75 142.46
C ALA A 433 -19.98 80.09 143.07
N GLU A 434 -19.30 80.95 142.30
CA GLU A 434 -18.90 82.29 142.76
C GLU A 434 -20.13 83.17 143.05
N GLN A 435 -21.17 83.09 142.21
CA GLN A 435 -22.40 83.88 142.37
C GLN A 435 -23.27 83.48 143.59
N LEU A 436 -23.08 82.29 144.15
CA LEU A 436 -23.74 81.86 145.40
C LEU A 436 -23.08 82.46 146.66
N ASN A 437 -21.80 82.85 146.58
CA ASN A 437 -21.06 83.37 147.72
C ASN A 437 -21.53 84.77 148.15
N ASP A 438 -21.74 85.68 147.20
CA ASP A 438 -22.11 87.07 147.50
C ASP A 438 -23.52 87.20 148.13
N ASN A 439 -24.46 86.32 147.75
CA ASN A 439 -25.80 86.29 148.34
C ASN A 439 -25.81 85.96 149.84
N SER A 440 -24.77 85.30 150.37
CA SER A 440 -24.66 85.05 151.82
C SER A 440 -24.49 86.34 152.64
N LYS A 441 -23.97 87.41 152.01
CA LYS A 441 -23.56 88.65 152.66
C LYS A 441 -24.71 89.64 152.88
N ALA A 442 -25.74 89.58 152.03
CA ALA A 442 -26.94 90.41 152.16
C ALA A 442 -27.87 89.93 153.30
N LEU A 443 -27.79 88.65 153.69
CA LEU A 443 -28.66 88.07 154.71
C LEU A 443 -28.37 88.62 156.13
N THR A 444 -27.12 89.02 156.41
CA THR A 444 -26.71 89.55 157.72
C THR A 444 -27.25 90.95 158.01
N GLU A 445 -27.50 91.78 156.99
CA GLU A 445 -27.95 93.16 157.19
C GLU A 445 -29.47 93.23 157.50
N ALA A 446 -30.26 92.32 156.92
CA ALA A 446 -31.69 92.18 157.21
C ALA A 446 -32.00 91.71 158.65
N GLN A 447 -30.99 91.27 159.40
CA GLN A 447 -31.19 90.69 160.74
C GLN A 447 -31.17 91.74 161.87
N GLU A 448 -30.76 92.98 161.59
CA GLU A 448 -30.78 94.07 162.57
C GLU A 448 -32.15 94.79 162.65
N GLU A 449 -32.86 94.95 161.52
CA GLU A 449 -34.19 95.61 161.49
C GLU A 449 -35.26 94.86 162.30
N LEU A 450 -35.11 93.55 162.50
CA LEU A 450 -36.03 92.72 163.28
C LEU A 450 -36.18 93.18 164.74
N GLN A 451 -35.17 93.85 165.30
CA GLN A 451 -35.26 94.40 166.65
C GLN A 451 -36.25 95.57 166.77
N LEU A 452 -36.48 96.33 165.70
CA LEU A 452 -37.34 97.53 165.73
C LEU A 452 -38.84 97.19 165.80
N VAL A 453 -39.24 96.07 165.20
CA VAL A 453 -40.64 95.57 165.20
C VAL A 453 -41.04 95.03 166.59
N THR A 454 -40.06 94.60 167.40
CA THR A 454 -40.25 93.80 168.62
C THR A 454 -41.09 94.48 169.72
N LEU A 455 -41.22 95.82 169.75
CA LEU A 455 -41.93 96.52 170.84
C LEU A 455 -43.07 97.47 170.43
N GLN A 456 -43.47 97.53 169.15
CA GLN A 456 -44.84 97.97 168.82
C GLN A 456 -45.88 96.90 169.21
N LEU A 457 -45.44 95.64 169.33
CA LEU A 457 -46.23 94.51 169.80
C LEU A 457 -46.77 94.63 171.24
N SER A 458 -46.24 95.52 172.08
CA SER A 458 -46.70 95.67 173.47
C SER A 458 -47.97 96.52 173.65
N GLN A 459 -48.40 97.28 172.64
CA GLN A 459 -49.61 98.12 172.71
C GLN A 459 -50.91 97.42 172.29
N LEU A 460 -50.86 96.15 171.87
CA LEU A 460 -52.04 95.33 171.57
C LEU A 460 -52.22 94.14 172.53
N GLN A 461 -51.45 94.09 173.61
CA GLN A 461 -51.44 92.97 174.56
C GLN A 461 -52.62 92.99 175.56
N GLU A 462 -53.50 94.00 175.51
CA GLU A 462 -54.53 94.23 176.55
C GLU A 462 -55.98 93.86 176.16
N GLU A 463 -56.31 93.67 174.86
CA GLU A 463 -57.72 93.47 174.43
C GLU A 463 -58.15 92.02 174.11
N LEU A 464 -57.22 91.09 173.80
CA LEU A 464 -57.60 89.73 173.36
C LEU A 464 -57.36 88.60 174.37
N GLU A 465 -56.97 88.90 175.62
CA GLU A 465 -57.04 87.93 176.73
C GLU A 465 -58.50 87.42 176.98
N SER A 466 -59.49 88.12 176.42
CA SER A 466 -60.93 87.79 176.50
C SER A 466 -61.39 86.59 175.66
N VAL A 467 -60.59 86.07 174.71
CA VAL A 467 -60.99 84.96 173.81
C VAL A 467 -60.14 83.68 174.02
N SER A 468 -59.48 83.57 175.19
CA SER A 468 -58.71 82.42 175.69
C SER A 468 -59.56 81.14 175.98
N THR A 469 -60.62 80.90 175.20
CA THR A 469 -61.58 79.79 175.39
C THR A 469 -61.91 79.01 174.11
N LYS A 470 -61.33 79.37 172.94
CA LYS A 470 -61.42 78.57 171.70
C LYS A 470 -60.14 77.82 171.34
N GLU A 471 -59.08 78.00 172.12
CA GLU A 471 -57.77 77.35 172.01
C GLU A 471 -57.86 75.80 172.11
N GLN A 472 -58.88 75.28 172.79
CA GLN A 472 -59.09 73.84 173.02
C GLN A 472 -59.29 72.99 171.73
N ASN A 473 -59.69 73.61 170.61
CA ASN A 473 -60.12 72.88 169.40
C ASN A 473 -59.04 72.76 168.29
N LEU A 474 -57.81 73.19 168.55
CA LEU A 474 -56.72 73.19 167.55
C LEU A 474 -56.12 71.79 167.26
N GLN A 475 -56.57 70.73 167.92
CA GLN A 475 -55.80 69.48 168.08
C GLN A 475 -56.22 68.29 167.18
N THR A 476 -57.16 68.46 166.23
CA THR A 476 -57.64 67.31 165.39
C THR A 476 -57.65 67.57 163.87
N ALA A 477 -57.71 68.82 163.39
CA ALA A 477 -57.95 69.12 161.97
C ALA A 477 -56.68 69.10 161.07
N LEU A 478 -55.55 68.63 161.58
CA LEU A 478 -54.22 68.66 160.93
C LEU A 478 -54.06 67.57 159.82
N GLN A 479 -55.12 67.30 159.05
CA GLN A 479 -55.16 66.23 158.04
C GLN A 479 -55.75 66.63 156.67
N SER A 480 -56.48 67.75 156.54
CA SER A 480 -57.23 68.07 155.31
C SER A 480 -56.43 68.77 154.21
N VAL A 481 -55.31 69.43 154.52
CA VAL A 481 -54.50 70.21 153.55
C VAL A 481 -53.76 69.31 152.52
N LYS A 482 -53.92 67.98 152.61
CA LYS A 482 -53.32 67.02 151.66
C LYS A 482 -54.00 67.01 150.27
N ALA A 483 -55.11 67.73 150.08
CA ALA A 483 -55.95 67.63 148.89
C ALA A 483 -55.43 68.38 147.64
N GLU A 484 -54.63 69.44 147.79
CA GLU A 484 -54.18 70.27 146.65
C GLU A 484 -52.96 69.68 145.90
N ALA A 485 -52.45 68.53 146.33
CA ALA A 485 -51.23 67.91 145.80
C ALA A 485 -51.43 66.91 144.64
N GLU A 486 -52.65 66.44 144.36
CA GLU A 486 -52.87 65.40 143.32
C GLU A 486 -53.14 65.93 141.91
N GLN A 487 -53.55 67.20 141.75
CA GLN A 487 -53.92 67.74 140.43
C GLN A 487 -52.72 67.99 139.49
N ALA A 488 -51.49 68.00 140.00
CA ALA A 488 -50.27 68.19 139.20
C ALA A 488 -49.70 66.90 138.56
N LYS A 489 -50.29 65.72 138.83
CA LYS A 489 -49.71 64.43 138.39
C LYS A 489 -50.23 63.93 137.03
N SER A 490 -51.37 64.43 136.56
CA SER A 490 -52.02 64.00 135.31
C SER A 490 -51.34 64.57 134.05
N GLU A 491 -50.93 65.84 134.05
CA GLU A 491 -50.36 66.51 132.88
C GLU A 491 -48.97 65.98 132.50
N ALA A 492 -48.20 65.50 133.48
CA ALA A 492 -46.92 64.83 133.25
C ALA A 492 -47.07 63.55 132.39
N SER A 493 -48.16 62.78 132.60
CA SER A 493 -48.41 61.54 131.84
C SER A 493 -48.78 61.79 130.38
N LEU A 494 -49.46 62.90 130.09
CA LEU A 494 -49.87 63.27 128.73
C LEU A 494 -48.72 63.95 127.96
N SER A 495 -47.83 64.64 128.68
CA SER A 495 -46.56 65.14 128.15
C SER A 495 -45.64 64.00 127.72
N ALA A 496 -45.54 62.95 128.55
CA ALA A 496 -44.73 61.77 128.24
C ALA A 496 -45.26 60.97 127.03
N SER A 497 -46.58 60.83 126.86
CA SER A 497 -47.12 60.13 125.68
C SER A 497 -46.84 60.90 124.40
N LYS A 498 -47.02 62.23 124.39
CA LYS A 498 -46.71 63.05 123.21
C LYS A 498 -45.23 63.09 122.86
N TYR A 499 -44.34 63.02 123.86
CA TYR A 499 -42.91 62.85 123.60
C TYR A 499 -42.61 61.48 122.98
N SER A 500 -43.25 60.42 123.47
CA SER A 500 -43.14 59.06 122.88
C SER A 500 -43.69 59.00 121.45
N GLU A 501 -44.82 59.63 121.16
CA GLU A 501 -45.41 59.71 119.81
C GLU A 501 -44.50 60.53 118.89
N SER A 502 -44.01 61.69 119.34
CA SER A 502 -43.09 62.53 118.56
C SER A 502 -41.73 61.86 118.31
N CYS A 503 -41.22 61.04 119.22
CA CYS A 503 -40.03 60.21 118.99
C CYS A 503 -40.30 59.10 117.97
N ALA A 504 -41.46 58.43 118.03
CA ALA A 504 -41.82 57.40 117.05
C ALA A 504 -42.09 58.00 115.65
N GLU A 505 -42.69 59.18 115.55
CA GLU A 505 -42.83 59.93 114.29
C GLU A 505 -41.45 60.38 113.75
N LEU A 506 -40.53 60.80 114.61
CA LEU A 506 -39.16 61.15 114.22
C LEU A 506 -38.35 59.92 113.75
N GLU A 507 -38.51 58.77 114.40
CA GLU A 507 -37.88 57.50 114.03
C GLU A 507 -38.44 56.97 112.70
N LEU A 508 -39.76 57.08 112.49
CA LEU A 508 -40.41 56.78 111.22
C LEU A 508 -39.97 57.74 110.10
N ALA A 509 -39.82 59.03 110.40
CA ALA A 509 -39.31 60.03 109.44
C ALA A 509 -37.82 59.80 109.12
N THR A 510 -37.02 59.37 110.10
CA THR A 510 -35.63 58.94 109.87
C THR A 510 -35.59 57.71 108.96
N LEU A 511 -36.44 56.70 109.19
CA LEU A 511 -36.57 55.55 108.31
C LEU A 511 -37.00 55.93 106.89
N GLN A 512 -37.96 56.85 106.73
CA GLN A 512 -38.37 57.37 105.43
C GLN A 512 -37.26 58.17 104.73
N LEU A 513 -36.45 58.94 105.48
CA LEU A 513 -35.28 59.63 104.94
C LEU A 513 -34.19 58.65 104.50
N VAL A 514 -33.89 57.61 105.28
CA VAL A 514 -32.94 56.54 104.90
C VAL A 514 -33.44 55.81 103.66
N GLN A 515 -34.74 55.47 103.59
CA GLN A 515 -35.30 54.76 102.44
C GLN A 515 -35.33 55.63 101.17
N LEU A 516 -35.64 56.93 101.30
CA LEU A 516 -35.49 57.90 100.20
C LEU A 516 -34.03 58.11 99.81
N GLN A 517 -33.09 58.02 100.74
CA GLN A 517 -31.66 58.13 100.47
C GLN A 517 -31.11 56.88 99.78
N GLU A 518 -31.50 55.67 100.19
CA GLU A 518 -31.22 54.43 99.43
C GLU A 518 -31.82 54.47 98.02
N GLU A 519 -33.04 54.98 97.85
CA GLU A 519 -33.62 55.17 96.50
C GLU A 519 -32.85 56.23 95.70
N LEU A 520 -32.41 57.34 96.32
CA LEU A 520 -31.61 58.37 95.65
C LEU A 520 -30.23 57.85 95.23
N GLU A 521 -29.56 57.10 96.11
CA GLU A 521 -28.26 56.49 95.87
C GLU A 521 -28.36 55.36 94.82
N GLN A 522 -29.43 54.55 94.83
CA GLN A 522 -29.72 53.62 93.75
C GLN A 522 -30.05 54.33 92.42
N VAL A 523 -30.76 55.46 92.44
CA VAL A 523 -31.04 56.25 91.23
C VAL A 523 -29.75 56.87 90.69
N PHE A 524 -28.89 57.40 91.56
CA PHE A 524 -27.60 57.99 91.16
C PHE A 524 -26.62 56.91 90.66
N ALA A 525 -26.60 55.72 91.28
CA ALA A 525 -25.84 54.57 90.79
C ALA A 525 -26.39 54.06 89.43
N ARG A 526 -27.71 54.06 89.23
CA ARG A 526 -28.34 53.76 87.92
C ARG A 526 -28.05 54.85 86.89
N GLU A 527 -28.02 56.12 87.27
CA GLU A 527 -27.67 57.24 86.39
C GLU A 527 -26.19 57.20 86.00
N GLN A 528 -25.29 56.91 86.94
CA GLN A 528 -23.86 56.79 86.68
C GLN A 528 -23.52 55.54 85.86
N THR A 529 -24.18 54.40 86.11
CA THR A 529 -24.02 53.20 85.26
C THR A 529 -24.71 53.36 83.90
N ALA A 530 -25.84 54.06 83.79
CA ALA A 530 -26.45 54.40 82.50
C ALA A 530 -25.62 55.43 81.71
N SER A 531 -24.97 56.38 82.38
CA SER A 531 -24.05 57.36 81.78
C SER A 531 -22.76 56.69 81.30
N LYS A 532 -22.19 55.77 82.09
CA LYS A 532 -21.06 54.93 81.67
C LYS A 532 -21.47 54.01 80.51
N ALA A 533 -22.63 53.35 80.59
CA ALA A 533 -23.16 52.53 79.50
C ALA A 533 -23.52 53.35 78.25
N LEU A 534 -23.87 54.63 78.37
CA LEU A 534 -24.05 55.56 77.25
C LEU A 534 -22.71 55.94 76.62
N SER A 535 -21.69 56.24 77.41
CA SER A 535 -20.31 56.46 76.92
C SER A 535 -19.77 55.22 76.21
N ASP A 536 -19.92 54.05 76.83
CA ASP A 536 -19.47 52.77 76.28
C ASP A 536 -20.31 52.38 75.04
N ALA A 537 -21.60 52.74 75.00
CA ALA A 537 -22.46 52.58 73.82
C ALA A 537 -22.16 53.59 72.71
N GLU A 538 -21.76 54.83 73.00
CA GLU A 538 -21.31 55.80 71.99
C GLU A 538 -19.95 55.39 71.40
N ILE A 539 -19.04 54.87 72.23
CA ILE A 539 -17.77 54.29 71.78
C ILE A 539 -18.02 53.02 70.94
N ALA A 540 -18.90 52.13 71.40
CA ALA A 540 -19.30 50.94 70.65
C ALA A 540 -20.08 51.30 69.38
N GLN A 541 -20.88 52.37 69.36
CA GLN A 541 -21.59 52.85 68.18
C GLN A 541 -20.64 53.55 67.20
N ALA A 542 -19.63 54.28 67.66
CA ALA A 542 -18.58 54.82 66.82
C ALA A 542 -17.73 53.71 66.19
N ALA A 543 -17.33 52.70 66.96
CA ALA A 543 -16.61 51.52 66.48
C ALA A 543 -17.48 50.67 65.54
N ALA A 544 -18.75 50.43 65.87
CA ALA A 544 -19.68 49.71 65.00
C ALA A 544 -20.00 50.50 63.72
N LYS A 545 -20.01 51.84 63.76
CA LYS A 545 -20.17 52.68 62.58
C LYS A 545 -18.92 52.69 61.71
N GLN A 546 -17.73 52.78 62.28
CA GLN A 546 -16.48 52.63 61.53
C GLN A 546 -16.39 51.24 60.88
N ASN A 547 -16.69 50.17 61.64
CA ASN A 547 -16.76 48.82 61.11
C ASN A 547 -17.89 48.64 60.08
N ALA A 548 -19.01 49.35 60.18
CA ALA A 548 -20.09 49.32 59.18
C ALA A 548 -19.75 50.13 57.92
N ASP A 549 -19.01 51.24 58.05
CA ASP A 549 -18.53 52.05 56.93
C ASP A 549 -17.39 51.31 56.19
N GLU A 550 -16.48 50.62 56.90
CA GLU A 550 -15.51 49.70 56.27
C GLU A 550 -16.17 48.44 55.70
N ALA A 551 -17.14 47.83 56.40
CA ALA A 551 -17.86 46.67 55.90
C ALA A 551 -18.73 47.02 54.69
N THR A 552 -19.34 48.20 54.61
CA THR A 552 -20.08 48.65 53.41
C THR A 552 -19.17 49.15 52.30
N ALA A 553 -17.97 49.65 52.59
CA ALA A 553 -16.93 49.85 51.58
C ALA A 553 -16.47 48.51 50.98
N GLN A 554 -16.22 47.50 51.82
CA GLN A 554 -15.89 46.14 51.35
C GLN A 554 -17.06 45.49 50.62
N LEU A 555 -18.31 45.61 51.09
CA LEU A 555 -19.49 45.13 50.39
C LEU A 555 -19.69 45.85 49.05
N GLY A 556 -19.40 47.16 48.98
CA GLY A 556 -19.43 47.93 47.74
C GLY A 556 -18.37 47.50 46.73
N VAL A 557 -17.14 47.25 47.18
CA VAL A 557 -16.06 46.68 46.34
C VAL A 557 -16.43 45.26 45.89
N SER A 558 -16.86 44.39 46.80
CA SER A 558 -17.29 43.03 46.45
C SER A 558 -18.55 43.01 45.57
N GLN A 559 -19.48 43.97 45.69
CA GLN A 559 -20.60 44.11 44.75
C GLN A 559 -20.14 44.60 43.39
N GLN A 560 -19.16 45.50 43.31
CA GLN A 560 -18.55 45.90 42.02
C GLN A 560 -17.76 44.75 41.39
N GLU A 561 -17.06 43.94 42.18
CA GLU A 561 -16.41 42.70 41.69
C GLU A 561 -17.45 41.66 41.27
N ILE A 562 -18.55 41.48 42.01
CA ILE A 562 -19.64 40.56 41.63
C ILE A 562 -20.37 41.06 40.37
N GLU A 563 -20.63 42.35 40.22
CA GLU A 563 -21.20 42.93 39.00
C GLU A 563 -20.25 42.78 37.81
N LEU A 564 -18.93 43.02 38.01
CA LEU A 564 -17.91 42.83 36.98
C LEU A 564 -17.76 41.35 36.58
N LEU A 565 -17.73 40.43 37.54
CA LEU A 565 -17.70 38.99 37.30
C LEU A 565 -18.99 38.50 36.65
N THR A 566 -20.15 39.07 37.01
CA THR A 566 -21.44 38.77 36.36
C THR A 566 -21.47 39.28 34.92
N LEU A 567 -20.93 40.47 34.66
CA LEU A 567 -20.80 41.04 33.32
C LEU A 567 -19.85 40.19 32.47
N GLN A 568 -18.70 39.79 33.02
CA GLN A 568 -17.77 38.86 32.37
C GLN A 568 -18.41 37.48 32.11
N LEU A 569 -19.20 36.93 33.06
CA LEU A 569 -19.97 35.71 32.82
C LEU A 569 -21.00 35.89 31.71
N SER A 570 -21.72 37.02 31.67
CA SER A 570 -22.70 37.29 30.60
C SER A 570 -22.04 37.44 29.23
N GLN A 571 -20.88 38.09 29.14
CA GLN A 571 -20.11 38.17 27.89
C GLN A 571 -19.58 36.79 27.48
N LEU A 572 -19.09 35.98 28.42
CA LEU A 572 -18.66 34.61 28.14
C LEU A 572 -19.83 33.71 27.72
N GLN A 573 -21.03 33.92 28.29
CA GLN A 573 -22.26 33.26 27.84
C GLN A 573 -22.68 33.72 26.44
N GLU A 574 -22.67 35.03 26.13
CA GLU A 574 -22.99 35.53 24.79
C GLU A 574 -21.98 35.02 23.74
N GLU A 575 -20.68 34.97 24.06
CA GLU A 575 -19.67 34.36 23.19
C GLU A 575 -19.89 32.85 23.02
N LEU A 576 -20.13 32.10 24.10
CA LEU A 576 -20.40 30.66 24.03
C LEU A 576 -21.70 30.35 23.28
N GLU A 577 -22.76 31.14 23.46
CA GLU A 577 -24.00 31.02 22.69
C GLU A 577 -23.78 31.40 21.22
N HIS A 578 -23.01 32.45 20.93
CA HIS A 578 -22.63 32.82 19.57
C HIS A 578 -21.83 31.70 18.88
N TYR A 579 -20.81 31.14 19.53
CA TYR A 579 -20.04 30.01 19.01
C TYR A 579 -20.87 28.73 18.93
N PHE A 580 -21.79 28.48 19.87
CA PHE A 580 -22.70 27.33 19.81
C PHE A 580 -23.73 27.47 18.68
N VAL A 581 -24.28 28.65 18.44
CA VAL A 581 -25.18 28.94 17.31
C VAL A 581 -24.42 28.92 15.98
N ALA A 582 -23.18 29.41 15.94
CA ALA A 582 -22.32 29.29 14.76
C ALA A 582 -21.95 27.82 14.46
N TYR A 583 -21.62 27.04 15.48
CA TYR A 583 -21.40 25.60 15.38
C TYR A 583 -22.67 24.85 14.98
N GLN A 584 -23.84 25.19 15.53
CA GLN A 584 -25.11 24.57 15.14
C GLN A 584 -25.55 24.95 13.73
N LYS A 585 -25.26 26.17 13.25
CA LYS A 585 -25.40 26.53 11.83
C LYS A 585 -24.44 25.73 10.98
N LEU A 586 -23.13 25.79 11.23
CA LEU A 586 -22.13 24.97 10.53
C LEU A 586 -22.46 23.47 10.52
N LYS A 587 -23.07 22.94 11.58
CA LYS A 587 -23.51 21.53 11.68
C LYS A 587 -24.82 21.26 10.95
N ALA A 588 -25.79 22.18 11.01
CA ALA A 588 -27.04 22.08 10.25
C ALA A 588 -26.75 22.20 8.75
N ASP A 589 -26.04 23.25 8.34
CA ASP A 589 -25.58 23.54 6.99
C ASP A 589 -24.65 22.44 6.46
N SER A 590 -23.76 21.88 7.30
CA SER A 590 -23.00 20.67 6.95
C SER A 590 -23.90 19.45 6.77
N SER A 591 -24.94 19.27 7.60
CA SER A 591 -25.85 18.12 7.47
C SER A 591 -26.78 18.21 6.26
N THR A 592 -27.25 19.42 5.90
CA THR A 592 -28.05 19.64 4.68
C THR A 592 -27.15 19.61 3.46
N ALA A 593 -26.03 20.32 3.43
CA ALA A 593 -25.09 20.27 2.30
C ALA A 593 -24.51 18.87 2.10
N ALA A 594 -24.22 18.09 3.16
CA ALA A 594 -23.80 16.70 3.03
C ALA A 594 -24.91 15.79 2.50
N ARG A 595 -26.17 16.01 2.90
CA ARG A 595 -27.32 15.21 2.45
C ARG A 595 -27.77 15.56 1.03
N ASP A 596 -27.71 16.84 0.67
CA ASP A 596 -27.97 17.32 -0.68
C ASP A 596 -26.82 16.94 -1.62
N ALA A 597 -25.56 16.99 -1.15
CA ALA A 597 -24.42 16.42 -1.87
C ALA A 597 -24.49 14.88 -1.96
N GLU A 598 -24.96 14.17 -0.92
CA GLU A 598 -25.16 12.71 -0.97
C GLU A 598 -26.21 12.35 -2.03
N CYS A 599 -27.35 13.05 -2.06
CA CYS A 599 -28.35 12.89 -3.13
C CYS A 599 -27.78 13.23 -4.51
N TYR A 600 -27.12 14.39 -4.65
CA TYR A 600 -26.52 14.87 -5.90
C TYR A 600 -25.44 13.92 -6.44
N TRP A 601 -24.54 13.43 -5.58
CA TRP A 601 -23.54 12.45 -5.95
C TRP A 601 -24.16 11.06 -6.20
N GLN A 602 -25.14 10.61 -5.42
CA GLN A 602 -25.84 9.36 -5.72
C GLN A 602 -26.53 9.42 -7.09
N ASP A 603 -27.16 10.54 -7.45
CA ASP A 603 -27.82 10.69 -8.74
C ASP A 603 -26.84 10.89 -9.90
N ILE A 604 -25.71 11.58 -9.69
CA ILE A 604 -24.60 11.64 -10.66
C ILE A 604 -23.93 10.27 -10.86
N ILE A 605 -23.76 9.49 -9.79
CA ILE A 605 -23.18 8.14 -9.89
C ILE A 605 -24.19 7.21 -10.59
N LYS A 606 -25.48 7.21 -10.21
CA LYS A 606 -26.54 6.48 -10.96
C LYS A 606 -26.59 6.84 -12.44
N ALA A 607 -26.34 8.12 -12.79
CA ALA A 607 -26.30 8.60 -14.17
C ALA A 607 -25.00 8.27 -14.94
N ARG A 608 -23.98 7.72 -14.27
CA ARG A 608 -22.65 7.39 -14.85
C ARG A 608 -22.24 5.93 -14.67
N SER A 609 -22.82 5.22 -13.71
CA SER A 609 -22.57 3.81 -13.41
C SER A 609 -23.78 3.18 -12.70
N ASN A 610 -24.26 2.05 -13.22
CA ASN A 610 -25.18 1.16 -12.49
C ASN A 610 -24.44 0.25 -11.49
N THR A 611 -23.10 0.25 -11.53
CA THR A 611 -22.24 -0.78 -10.95
C THR A 611 -21.43 -0.18 -9.78
N PHE A 612 -22.13 0.08 -8.67
CA PHE A 612 -21.53 0.68 -7.47
C PHE A 612 -22.11 0.01 -6.22
N LEU A 613 -21.24 -0.66 -5.48
CA LEU A 613 -21.50 -1.24 -4.17
C LEU A 613 -20.47 -0.68 -3.19
N VAL A 614 -20.90 -0.38 -1.97
CA VAL A 614 -20.03 0.01 -0.84
C VAL A 614 -20.46 -0.74 0.40
N ALA A 615 -19.50 -1.32 1.12
CA ALA A 615 -19.65 -1.87 2.46
C ALA A 615 -18.97 -0.94 3.47
N GLN A 616 -19.60 -0.68 4.62
CA GLN A 616 -18.93 0.12 5.66
C GLN A 616 -17.79 -0.66 6.34
N LYS A 617 -17.88 -1.99 6.39
CA LYS A 617 -16.89 -2.87 7.02
C LYS A 617 -16.94 -4.28 6.46
N VAL A 618 -15.80 -4.76 5.95
CA VAL A 618 -15.57 -6.19 5.64
C VAL A 618 -14.86 -6.86 6.81
N GLN A 619 -15.33 -8.06 7.16
CA GLN A 619 -14.75 -8.91 8.21
C GLN A 619 -14.37 -10.26 7.61
N ILE A 620 -13.23 -10.82 8.03
CA ILE A 620 -12.84 -12.19 7.71
C ILE A 620 -13.27 -13.06 8.89
N THR A 621 -14.34 -13.82 8.68
CA THR A 621 -15.10 -14.52 9.73
C THR A 621 -14.68 -15.96 9.94
N GLY A 622 -13.93 -16.53 8.99
CA GLY A 622 -13.40 -17.87 9.07
C GLY A 622 -12.68 -18.28 7.79
N GLY A 623 -12.14 -19.48 7.79
CA GLY A 623 -11.46 -20.06 6.64
C GLY A 623 -10.48 -21.16 7.05
N PHE A 624 -9.81 -21.72 6.05
CA PHE A 624 -8.70 -22.65 6.24
C PHE A 624 -7.84 -22.68 4.98
N ASP A 625 -6.55 -22.94 5.16
CA ASP A 625 -5.64 -23.36 4.12
C ASP A 625 -5.19 -24.79 4.46
N LYS A 626 -5.58 -25.78 3.66
CA LYS A 626 -5.25 -27.19 3.94
C LYS A 626 -5.10 -28.00 2.67
N ASP A 627 -3.97 -28.70 2.56
CA ASP A 627 -3.62 -29.50 1.38
C ASP A 627 -3.75 -28.62 0.12
N ASN A 628 -4.41 -29.08 -0.94
CA ASN A 628 -4.67 -28.27 -2.14
C ASN A 628 -6.04 -27.53 -2.09
N VAL A 629 -6.59 -27.27 -0.91
CA VAL A 629 -7.89 -26.61 -0.73
C VAL A 629 -7.79 -25.43 0.23
N HIS A 630 -8.15 -24.25 -0.27
CA HIS A 630 -8.19 -23.01 0.50
C HIS A 630 -9.62 -22.47 0.54
N ARG A 631 -10.02 -21.90 1.68
CA ARG A 631 -11.31 -21.19 1.83
C ARG A 631 -11.14 -19.89 2.63
N LEU A 632 -11.69 -18.81 2.10
CA LEU A 632 -11.84 -17.51 2.76
C LEU A 632 -13.33 -17.21 2.96
N ILE A 633 -13.77 -16.92 4.19
CA ILE A 633 -15.17 -16.62 4.53
C ILE A 633 -15.30 -15.16 4.96
N THR A 634 -15.76 -14.29 4.08
CA THR A 634 -15.94 -12.86 4.40
C THR A 634 -17.39 -12.53 4.77
N ARG A 635 -17.55 -11.45 5.52
CA ARG A 635 -18.84 -10.83 5.84
C ARG A 635 -18.75 -9.34 5.53
N LEU A 636 -19.59 -8.88 4.62
CA LEU A 636 -19.74 -7.47 4.28
C LEU A 636 -20.87 -6.92 5.16
N ASN A 637 -20.63 -5.82 5.87
CA ASN A 637 -21.58 -5.21 6.81
C ASN A 637 -21.93 -3.79 6.38
N GLN A 638 -23.19 -3.39 6.63
CA GLN A 638 -23.78 -2.11 6.23
C GLN A 638 -23.50 -1.82 4.75
N VAL A 639 -24.00 -2.72 3.90
CA VAL A 639 -23.73 -2.73 2.46
C VAL A 639 -24.86 -2.01 1.73
N THR A 640 -24.50 -1.14 0.79
CA THR A 640 -25.44 -0.54 -0.15
C THR A 640 -24.91 -0.76 -1.56
N ASN A 641 -25.77 -1.18 -2.48
CA ASN A 641 -25.64 -0.72 -3.86
C ASN A 641 -26.63 0.44 -4.06
N LEU A 642 -26.66 1.09 -5.22
CA LEU A 642 -27.51 2.27 -5.47
C LEU A 642 -29.04 1.96 -5.50
N LYS A 643 -29.43 0.69 -5.35
CA LYS A 643 -30.80 0.18 -5.45
C LYS A 643 -31.29 -0.48 -4.15
N THR A 644 -30.39 -1.12 -3.39
CA THR A 644 -30.68 -2.01 -2.26
C THR A 644 -29.68 -1.79 -1.12
N LYS A 645 -30.17 -1.91 0.13
CA LYS A 645 -29.35 -1.91 1.36
C LYS A 645 -29.47 -3.25 2.09
N TRP A 646 -28.37 -3.72 2.65
CA TRP A 646 -28.27 -4.97 3.40
C TRP A 646 -27.48 -4.76 4.70
N ASP A 647 -28.04 -5.17 5.84
CA ASP A 647 -27.38 -4.98 7.13
C ASP A 647 -26.06 -5.73 7.24
N ALA A 648 -26.04 -6.99 6.76
CA ALA A 648 -24.83 -7.74 6.44
C ALA A 648 -25.16 -9.02 5.64
N PHE A 649 -24.25 -9.43 4.75
CA PHE A 649 -24.26 -10.75 4.13
C PHE A 649 -22.85 -11.37 4.11
N SER A 650 -22.77 -12.67 3.83
CA SER A 650 -21.51 -13.40 3.79
C SER A 650 -21.32 -14.08 2.44
N VAL A 651 -20.08 -14.01 1.93
CA VAL A 651 -19.63 -14.63 0.70
C VAL A 651 -18.39 -15.47 1.00
N MET A 652 -18.23 -16.59 0.32
CA MET A 652 -17.14 -17.53 0.54
C MET A 652 -16.37 -17.70 -0.76
N PHE A 653 -15.05 -17.57 -0.69
CA PHE A 653 -14.15 -17.80 -1.81
C PHE A 653 -13.43 -19.11 -1.57
N ASN A 654 -13.40 -19.97 -2.58
CA ASN A 654 -12.71 -21.26 -2.54
C ASN A 654 -11.64 -21.30 -3.62
N ASP A 655 -10.53 -21.95 -3.30
CA ASP A 655 -9.55 -22.44 -4.25
C ASP A 655 -9.47 -23.96 -4.07
N ARG A 656 -9.90 -24.71 -5.08
CA ARG A 656 -9.93 -26.17 -5.08
C ARG A 656 -8.96 -26.66 -6.14
N ASN A 657 -7.69 -26.84 -5.76
CA ASN A 657 -6.59 -27.24 -6.63
C ASN A 657 -6.42 -26.29 -7.84
N GLY A 658 -6.29 -24.99 -7.58
CA GLY A 658 -6.14 -23.93 -8.59
C GLY A 658 -7.45 -23.45 -9.21
N LYS A 659 -8.57 -24.14 -8.97
CA LYS A 659 -9.90 -23.76 -9.47
C LYS A 659 -10.60 -22.87 -8.46
N LEU A 660 -10.82 -21.61 -8.84
CA LEU A 660 -11.41 -20.58 -7.98
C LEU A 660 -12.93 -20.50 -8.17
N ASP A 661 -13.68 -20.51 -7.06
CA ASP A 661 -15.15 -20.40 -7.06
C ASP A 661 -15.69 -19.54 -5.91
N ILE A 662 -16.88 -18.96 -6.13
CA ILE A 662 -17.63 -18.13 -5.19
C ILE A 662 -18.83 -18.94 -4.69
N GLU A 663 -18.90 -19.15 -3.38
CA GLU A 663 -19.94 -19.91 -2.71
C GLU A 663 -20.83 -18.97 -1.88
N PHE A 664 -22.15 -19.16 -2.00
CA PHE A 664 -23.17 -18.44 -1.22
C PHE A 664 -24.14 -19.45 -0.58
N HIS A 665 -24.45 -19.25 0.71
CA HIS A 665 -25.46 -20.05 1.40
C HIS A 665 -26.88 -19.63 1.04
N ALA A 666 -27.81 -20.59 1.07
CA ALA A 666 -29.23 -20.34 0.87
C ALA A 666 -29.80 -19.37 1.94
N PRO A 667 -30.72 -18.47 1.54
CA PRO A 667 -31.32 -17.51 2.46
C PRO A 667 -32.10 -18.19 3.59
N SER A 668 -32.15 -17.54 4.74
CA SER A 668 -32.95 -17.95 5.91
C SER A 668 -33.19 -16.75 6.82
N GLU A 669 -33.95 -16.92 7.90
CA GLU A 669 -34.23 -15.87 8.90
C GLU A 669 -33.00 -15.09 9.39
N ASN A 670 -31.81 -15.72 9.36
CA ASN A 670 -30.54 -15.14 9.78
C ASN A 670 -29.47 -15.11 8.66
N ARG A 671 -29.85 -15.32 7.39
CA ARG A 671 -28.94 -15.27 6.23
C ARG A 671 -29.56 -14.52 5.06
N ILE A 672 -28.97 -13.37 4.75
CA ILE A 672 -29.25 -12.60 3.54
C ILE A 672 -28.47 -13.20 2.36
N TYR A 673 -29.15 -13.38 1.23
CA TYR A 673 -28.56 -13.68 -0.07
C TYR A 673 -28.66 -12.42 -0.95
N PRO A 674 -27.56 -11.94 -1.57
CA PRO A 674 -27.55 -10.60 -2.19
C PRO A 674 -28.04 -10.55 -3.64
N LEU A 675 -28.00 -11.67 -4.38
CA LEU A 675 -28.42 -11.74 -5.79
C LEU A 675 -29.94 -12.00 -5.91
N SER A 676 -30.53 -11.68 -7.06
CA SER A 676 -31.99 -11.71 -7.24
C SER A 676 -32.61 -13.11 -7.28
N GLU A 677 -31.88 -14.13 -7.75
CA GLU A 677 -32.33 -15.53 -7.79
C GLU A 677 -31.29 -16.50 -7.20
N PHE A 678 -31.71 -17.36 -6.27
CA PHE A 678 -30.84 -18.38 -5.66
C PHE A 678 -30.84 -19.68 -6.47
N VAL A 679 -29.77 -19.93 -7.23
CA VAL A 679 -29.59 -21.19 -7.97
C VAL A 679 -28.83 -22.20 -7.11
N LYS A 680 -29.51 -23.26 -6.66
CA LYS A 680 -28.93 -24.35 -5.86
C LYS A 680 -27.95 -25.20 -6.69
N THR A 681 -26.70 -25.30 -6.23
CA THR A 681 -25.71 -26.24 -6.79
C THR A 681 -25.40 -27.42 -5.87
N GLY A 682 -25.76 -27.35 -4.59
CA GLY A 682 -25.52 -28.43 -3.64
C GLY A 682 -26.15 -28.21 -2.26
N SER A 683 -25.84 -29.14 -1.35
CA SER A 683 -26.33 -29.17 0.03
C SER A 683 -25.18 -29.52 0.97
N SER A 684 -25.00 -28.72 2.01
CA SER A 684 -24.15 -29.06 3.16
C SER A 684 -24.98 -29.65 4.30
N ALA A 685 -24.34 -30.10 5.37
CA ALA A 685 -25.02 -30.52 6.60
C ALA A 685 -25.75 -29.37 7.35
N VAL A 686 -25.59 -28.11 6.91
CA VAL A 686 -26.12 -26.91 7.58
C VAL A 686 -27.14 -26.16 6.72
N CYS A 687 -26.93 -26.10 5.40
CA CYS A 687 -27.83 -25.48 4.44
C CYS A 687 -27.49 -25.83 2.98
N ASP A 688 -28.44 -25.56 2.08
CA ASP A 688 -28.20 -25.51 0.64
C ASP A 688 -27.27 -24.35 0.26
N TYR A 689 -26.57 -24.49 -0.86
CA TYR A 689 -25.64 -23.46 -1.36
C TYR A 689 -25.67 -23.33 -2.88
N SER A 690 -25.19 -22.19 -3.35
CA SER A 690 -24.90 -21.86 -4.74
C SER A 690 -23.39 -21.71 -4.90
N ILE A 691 -22.82 -22.27 -5.97
CA ILE A 691 -21.40 -22.13 -6.35
C ILE A 691 -21.35 -21.53 -7.75
N ILE A 692 -20.73 -20.36 -7.86
CA ILE A 692 -20.49 -19.62 -9.10
C ILE A 692 -19.02 -19.77 -9.44
N LYS A 693 -18.69 -20.14 -10.68
CA LYS A 693 -17.32 -20.39 -11.13
C LYS A 693 -16.97 -19.43 -12.28
N PRO A 694 -16.25 -18.33 -12.01
CA PRO A 694 -15.93 -17.34 -13.06
C PRO A 694 -15.25 -17.96 -14.28
N PHE A 695 -14.27 -18.83 -14.04
CA PHE A 695 -13.42 -19.45 -15.06
C PHE A 695 -14.09 -20.57 -15.89
N GLU A 696 -15.33 -20.96 -15.57
CA GLU A 696 -16.13 -21.84 -16.45
C GLU A 696 -17.02 -21.03 -17.41
N GLY A 697 -17.02 -19.69 -17.33
CA GLY A 697 -17.68 -18.80 -18.29
C GLY A 697 -19.14 -19.16 -18.56
N LEU A 698 -19.52 -19.24 -19.84
CA LEU A 698 -20.86 -19.63 -20.28
C LEU A 698 -21.25 -21.07 -19.90
N SER A 699 -20.28 -21.95 -19.60
CA SER A 699 -20.56 -23.34 -19.16
C SER A 699 -20.94 -23.43 -17.68
N CYS A 700 -20.66 -22.40 -16.88
CA CYS A 700 -21.15 -22.32 -15.51
C CYS A 700 -22.66 -22.02 -15.51
N THR A 701 -23.49 -23.06 -15.28
CA THR A 701 -24.96 -22.95 -15.31
C THR A 701 -25.53 -21.86 -14.41
N VAL A 702 -24.92 -21.62 -13.23
CA VAL A 702 -25.31 -20.53 -12.34
C VAL A 702 -24.97 -19.17 -12.95
N LEU A 703 -23.73 -18.96 -13.39
CA LEU A 703 -23.29 -17.69 -13.96
C LEU A 703 -24.10 -17.35 -15.22
N SER A 704 -24.42 -18.35 -16.06
CA SER A 704 -25.29 -18.18 -17.22
C SER A 704 -26.75 -17.86 -16.87
N ALA A 705 -27.28 -18.37 -15.74
CA ALA A 705 -28.62 -18.05 -15.25
C ALA A 705 -28.73 -16.64 -14.63
N LEU A 706 -27.67 -16.09 -14.03
CA LEU A 706 -27.69 -14.75 -13.43
C LEU A 706 -27.97 -13.66 -14.47
N GLY A 707 -28.87 -12.73 -14.16
CA GLY A 707 -29.11 -11.54 -14.97
C GLY A 707 -27.91 -10.58 -15.01
N TYR A 708 -27.92 -9.64 -15.95
CA TYR A 708 -26.85 -8.62 -16.09
C TYR A 708 -26.58 -7.85 -14.78
N GLU A 709 -27.64 -7.49 -14.07
CA GLU A 709 -27.60 -6.80 -12.77
C GLU A 709 -26.95 -7.66 -11.68
N ASP A 710 -27.27 -8.95 -11.61
CA ASP A 710 -26.65 -9.88 -10.64
C ASP A 710 -25.20 -10.20 -10.98
N LYS A 711 -24.87 -10.31 -12.27
CA LYS A 711 -23.49 -10.44 -12.76
C LYS A 711 -22.66 -9.23 -12.34
N SER A 712 -23.17 -8.01 -12.58
CA SER A 712 -22.52 -6.78 -12.14
C SER A 712 -22.38 -6.71 -10.62
N LEU A 713 -23.44 -7.04 -9.87
CA LEU A 713 -23.41 -7.08 -8.41
C LEU A 713 -22.38 -8.08 -7.88
N LEU A 714 -22.23 -9.24 -8.52
CA LEU A 714 -21.20 -10.21 -8.20
C LEU A 714 -19.79 -9.65 -8.41
N THR A 715 -19.53 -9.01 -9.56
CA THR A 715 -18.24 -8.36 -9.87
C THR A 715 -17.92 -7.29 -8.82
N GLU A 716 -18.88 -6.46 -8.43
CA GLU A 716 -18.68 -5.43 -7.40
C GLU A 716 -18.54 -6.00 -5.98
N ILE A 717 -19.17 -7.14 -5.64
CA ILE A 717 -18.91 -7.85 -4.38
C ILE A 717 -17.46 -8.36 -4.33
N VAL A 718 -16.92 -8.89 -5.43
CA VAL A 718 -15.50 -9.28 -5.50
C VAL A 718 -14.60 -8.04 -5.39
N ARG A 719 -14.91 -6.97 -6.14
CA ARG A 719 -14.14 -5.72 -6.13
C ARG A 719 -14.04 -5.13 -4.71
N GLU A 720 -15.15 -5.06 -4.00
CA GLU A 720 -15.19 -4.46 -2.66
C GLU A 720 -14.38 -5.28 -1.64
N VAL A 721 -14.41 -6.61 -1.74
CA VAL A 721 -13.53 -7.47 -0.92
C VAL A 721 -12.06 -7.28 -1.30
N CYS A 722 -11.71 -7.15 -2.59
CA CYS A 722 -10.35 -6.80 -3.00
C CYS A 722 -9.89 -5.46 -2.40
N ILE A 723 -10.71 -4.40 -2.53
CA ILE A 723 -10.41 -3.06 -1.99
C ILE A 723 -10.18 -3.12 -0.48
N HIS A 724 -11.04 -3.80 0.27
CA HIS A 724 -10.88 -3.89 1.71
C HIS A 724 -9.66 -4.71 2.15
N LEU A 725 -9.23 -5.70 1.35
CA LEU A 725 -8.00 -6.47 1.57
C LEU A 725 -6.74 -5.67 1.21
N GLN A 726 -6.72 -5.00 0.06
CA GLN A 726 -5.62 -4.13 -0.39
C GLN A 726 -5.30 -3.01 0.60
N ASN A 727 -6.33 -2.45 1.26
CA ASN A 727 -6.18 -1.38 2.25
C ASN A 727 -5.98 -1.90 3.69
N GLU A 728 -5.73 -3.21 3.89
CA GLU A 728 -5.62 -3.91 5.19
C GLU A 728 -6.78 -3.65 6.19
N SER A 729 -7.90 -3.13 5.69
CA SER A 729 -9.04 -2.66 6.48
C SER A 729 -10.01 -3.77 6.93
N CYS A 730 -9.70 -5.03 6.59
CA CYS A 730 -10.46 -6.21 6.97
C CYS A 730 -10.23 -6.59 8.43
N GLU A 731 -11.29 -6.61 9.24
CA GLU A 731 -11.19 -7.16 10.61
C GLU A 731 -11.12 -8.69 10.56
N VAL A 732 -10.00 -9.26 10.99
CA VAL A 732 -9.80 -10.71 11.10
C VAL A 732 -10.34 -11.21 12.44
N LEU A 733 -11.36 -12.06 12.41
CA LEU A 733 -11.85 -12.72 13.62
C LEU A 733 -10.95 -13.91 13.99
N LYS A 734 -10.93 -14.29 15.27
CA LYS A 734 -10.07 -15.37 15.79
C LYS A 734 -10.19 -16.72 15.07
N GLN A 735 -11.35 -16.96 14.47
CA GLN A 735 -11.69 -18.15 13.68
C GLN A 735 -11.00 -18.18 12.30
N ALA A 736 -10.28 -17.11 11.93
CA ALA A 736 -9.55 -16.93 10.69
C ALA A 736 -8.03 -16.64 10.89
N GLU A 737 -7.51 -16.65 12.13
CA GLU A 737 -6.07 -16.41 12.43
C GLU A 737 -5.12 -17.36 11.66
N GLN A 738 -5.63 -18.52 11.25
CA GLN A 738 -4.93 -19.56 10.49
C GLN A 738 -5.00 -19.42 8.95
N VAL A 739 -5.58 -18.33 8.43
CA VAL A 739 -5.77 -18.10 6.98
C VAL A 739 -4.68 -17.18 6.45
N ASN A 740 -4.00 -17.57 5.37
CA ASN A 740 -3.03 -16.73 4.67
C ASN A 740 -3.75 -15.70 3.79
N ILE A 741 -4.19 -14.61 4.42
CA ILE A 741 -4.96 -13.52 3.80
C ILE A 741 -4.18 -12.89 2.61
N GLN A 742 -2.87 -12.73 2.73
CA GLN A 742 -2.03 -12.15 1.67
C GLN A 742 -2.01 -13.03 0.40
N ALA A 743 -2.12 -14.37 0.54
CA ALA A 743 -2.24 -15.27 -0.59
C ALA A 743 -3.63 -15.24 -1.29
N TRP A 744 -4.62 -14.52 -0.74
CA TRP A 744 -5.95 -14.40 -1.34
C TRP A 744 -6.09 -13.21 -2.30
N LEU A 745 -5.34 -12.14 -2.13
CA LEU A 745 -5.48 -10.96 -2.99
C LEU A 745 -5.22 -11.27 -4.48
N PRO A 746 -4.10 -11.92 -4.88
CA PRO A 746 -3.86 -12.33 -6.28
C PRO A 746 -4.77 -13.47 -6.79
N LYS A 747 -5.62 -14.05 -5.92
CA LYS A 747 -6.67 -15.00 -6.31
C LYS A 747 -7.94 -14.23 -6.66
N LEU A 748 -8.34 -13.27 -5.83
CA LEU A 748 -9.54 -12.46 -6.03
C LEU A 748 -9.40 -11.48 -7.20
N GLU A 749 -8.20 -10.94 -7.45
CA GLU A 749 -7.93 -10.09 -8.62
C GLU A 749 -8.15 -10.85 -9.94
N ARG A 750 -7.67 -12.10 -10.05
CA ARG A 750 -7.97 -12.98 -11.20
C ARG A 750 -9.45 -13.35 -11.30
N MET A 751 -10.15 -13.49 -10.17
CA MET A 751 -11.61 -13.70 -10.18
C MET A 751 -12.37 -12.47 -10.68
N LEU A 752 -11.90 -11.27 -10.33
CA LEU A 752 -12.47 -10.00 -10.78
C LEU A 752 -12.26 -9.80 -12.29
N GLU A 753 -11.10 -10.17 -12.81
CA GLU A 753 -10.79 -10.20 -14.24
C GLU A 753 -11.71 -11.16 -15.01
N ALA A 754 -11.80 -12.42 -14.57
CA ALA A 754 -12.66 -13.43 -15.19
C ALA A 754 -14.17 -13.08 -15.14
N LEU A 755 -14.62 -12.33 -14.13
CA LEU A 755 -15.98 -11.80 -14.05
C LEU A 755 -16.21 -10.52 -14.89
N SER A 756 -15.14 -9.81 -15.27
CA SER A 756 -15.23 -8.57 -16.06
C SER A 756 -15.11 -8.81 -17.56
N SER A 757 -14.29 -9.80 -17.97
CA SER A 757 -13.92 -10.07 -19.37
C SER A 757 -14.08 -11.56 -19.73
N PRO A 758 -15.31 -12.12 -19.73
CA PRO A 758 -15.54 -13.57 -19.89
C PRO A 758 -15.05 -14.16 -21.21
N ASP A 759 -14.92 -13.35 -22.28
CA ASP A 759 -14.49 -13.82 -23.60
C ASP A 759 -12.96 -13.80 -23.81
N SER A 760 -12.20 -13.11 -22.95
CA SER A 760 -10.78 -12.80 -23.19
C SER A 760 -9.78 -13.85 -22.70
N MET A 761 -10.22 -14.87 -21.94
CA MET A 761 -9.34 -15.84 -21.29
C MET A 761 -9.35 -17.24 -21.92
N THR A 762 -9.92 -17.38 -23.12
CA THR A 762 -9.81 -18.62 -23.92
C THR A 762 -8.39 -18.80 -24.47
N THR A 763 -7.72 -17.71 -24.84
CA THR A 763 -6.38 -17.71 -25.48
C THR A 763 -5.23 -18.03 -24.53
N ILE A 764 -5.33 -17.58 -23.27
CA ILE A 764 -4.20 -17.56 -22.31
C ILE A 764 -3.85 -18.97 -21.77
N LEU A 765 -4.65 -20.00 -22.07
CA LEU A 765 -4.38 -21.39 -21.69
C LEU A 765 -3.64 -22.22 -22.78
N GLU A 766 -3.45 -21.67 -23.98
CA GLU A 766 -2.68 -22.33 -25.05
C GLU A 766 -1.25 -21.75 -25.16
N ASP A 767 -1.06 -20.44 -24.92
CA ASP A 767 0.24 -19.73 -24.94
C ASP A 767 1.28 -20.22 -23.90
N LEU A 768 0.91 -21.14 -23.00
CA LEU A 768 1.81 -21.75 -22.01
C LEU A 768 2.34 -23.14 -22.42
N LEU A 769 2.02 -23.63 -23.61
CA LEU A 769 2.38 -24.98 -24.06
C LEU A 769 2.91 -25.13 -25.52
N THR A 770 3.41 -24.06 -26.15
CA THR A 770 4.30 -24.21 -27.34
C THR A 770 5.30 -23.07 -27.46
N GLU A 771 6.59 -23.41 -27.60
CA GLU A 771 7.61 -22.51 -28.16
C GLU A 771 7.77 -22.76 -29.67
N SER A 772 8.30 -21.75 -30.38
CA SER A 772 8.92 -21.77 -31.72
C SER A 772 8.05 -21.72 -33.00
N GLU A 773 8.64 -21.01 -33.98
CA GLU A 773 8.37 -20.89 -35.43
C GLU A 773 7.15 -20.08 -35.96
N GLU A 774 7.48 -18.88 -36.45
CA GLU A 774 6.76 -18.12 -37.51
C GLU A 774 6.93 -18.83 -38.87
N PRO A 775 6.01 -18.67 -39.88
CA PRO A 775 6.07 -17.44 -40.69
C PRO A 775 4.76 -16.93 -41.36
N VAL A 776 4.71 -15.60 -41.51
CA VAL A 776 4.32 -14.79 -42.71
C VAL A 776 3.54 -15.47 -43.87
N ASP A 777 2.35 -14.94 -44.22
CA ASP A 777 2.10 -14.18 -45.48
C ASP A 777 0.75 -13.39 -45.47
N ALA A 778 0.44 -12.62 -46.54
CA ALA A 778 -0.40 -11.43 -46.48
C ALA A 778 -1.62 -11.32 -47.44
N GLU A 779 -2.34 -10.18 -47.29
CA GLU A 779 -2.91 -9.30 -48.35
C GLU A 779 -4.46 -9.09 -48.45
N LYS A 780 -4.82 -7.87 -48.93
CA LYS A 780 -6.11 -7.32 -49.44
C LYS A 780 -7.08 -6.71 -48.40
N GLN A 781 -7.27 -5.37 -48.34
CA GLN A 781 -8.00 -4.44 -49.24
C GLN A 781 -9.55 -4.45 -49.03
N ALA A 782 -10.34 -3.36 -49.11
CA ALA A 782 -10.18 -1.88 -49.11
C ALA A 782 -11.64 -1.26 -49.02
N LYS A 783 -12.09 -0.02 -49.36
CA LYS A 783 -11.57 1.19 -50.05
C LYS A 783 -12.54 2.41 -49.88
N ALA A 784 -12.11 3.54 -49.29
CA ALA A 784 -12.78 4.88 -49.34
C ALA A 784 -11.78 5.95 -48.81
N LEU A 785 -11.41 7.10 -49.41
CA LEU A 785 -12.08 8.11 -50.28
C LEU A 785 -13.26 8.82 -49.58
N GLU A 786 -13.37 10.14 -49.49
CA GLU A 786 -12.68 11.30 -50.13
C GLU A 786 -12.67 12.51 -49.14
N GLN A 787 -12.16 13.74 -49.38
CA GLN A 787 -11.79 14.46 -50.61
C GLN A 787 -10.52 15.36 -50.42
N GLU A 788 -10.52 16.64 -50.82
CA GLU A 788 -9.30 17.45 -51.05
C GLU A 788 -9.37 18.93 -50.58
N SER A 789 -8.19 19.53 -50.29
CA SER A 789 -7.73 20.89 -50.73
C SER A 789 -8.45 22.21 -50.31
N PRO A 790 -7.78 23.40 -50.42
CA PRO A 790 -6.34 23.73 -50.44
C PRO A 790 -5.92 24.96 -49.55
N VAL A 791 -4.65 25.36 -49.68
CA VAL A 791 -3.92 26.45 -48.98
C VAL A 791 -4.28 27.88 -49.44
N THR A 792 -3.97 28.91 -48.64
CA THR A 792 -3.77 30.32 -49.06
C THR A 792 -2.67 30.99 -48.21
N VAL A 793 -1.86 31.90 -48.81
CA VAL A 793 -0.63 32.49 -48.20
C VAL A 793 -0.50 34.01 -48.47
N THR A 794 -0.03 34.76 -47.47
CA THR A 794 0.67 36.07 -47.58
C THR A 794 1.50 36.26 -46.28
N GLU A 795 2.81 36.54 -46.22
CA GLU A 795 3.66 37.62 -46.82
C GLU A 795 3.29 39.04 -46.35
N LEU A 796 4.18 39.96 -45.93
CA LEU A 796 5.67 40.12 -45.77
C LEU A 796 5.89 41.21 -44.67
N ALA A 797 7.05 41.53 -44.04
CA ALA A 797 8.39 40.94 -43.81
C ALA A 797 9.15 41.82 -42.75
N GLY A 798 10.36 41.46 -42.30
CA GLY A 798 11.16 42.35 -41.42
C GLY A 798 12.48 41.81 -40.82
N GLU A 799 13.56 41.78 -41.62
CA GLU A 799 14.97 41.58 -41.18
C GLU A 799 15.78 42.90 -41.35
N PRO A 800 17.09 43.03 -40.97
CA PRO A 800 18.10 42.06 -40.50
C PRO A 800 18.67 42.44 -39.08
N THR A 801 19.74 41.86 -38.47
CA THR A 801 21.01 41.31 -39.00
C THR A 801 21.74 40.41 -37.98
N ILE A 802 22.56 39.47 -38.47
CA ILE A 802 23.40 38.52 -37.71
C ILE A 802 24.72 39.18 -37.23
N PRO A 803 25.41 38.65 -36.20
CA PRO A 803 26.41 37.59 -36.47
C PRO A 803 26.47 36.45 -35.42
N ALA A 804 26.87 35.26 -35.86
CA ALA A 804 27.36 34.17 -35.00
C ALA A 804 28.87 34.35 -34.74
N PRO A 805 29.48 33.64 -33.76
CA PRO A 805 29.82 32.23 -33.99
C PRO A 805 29.63 31.28 -32.77
N GLU A 806 29.70 29.99 -33.08
CA GLU A 806 30.25 28.89 -32.24
C GLU A 806 29.79 28.75 -30.76
N GLY A 807 28.88 27.80 -30.52
CA GLY A 807 28.58 27.28 -29.18
C GLY A 807 27.56 26.15 -29.19
N ILE A 808 28.02 24.89 -29.07
CA ILE A 808 27.15 23.72 -28.83
C ILE A 808 27.09 23.47 -27.31
N PRO A 809 25.89 23.42 -26.74
CA PRO A 809 25.50 22.36 -25.80
C PRO A 809 24.34 21.55 -26.41
N GLN A 810 24.42 20.23 -26.62
CA GLN A 810 24.50 19.15 -25.61
C GLN A 810 23.24 19.05 -24.72
N VAL A 811 22.67 17.85 -24.68
CA VAL A 811 21.48 17.49 -23.90
C VAL A 811 21.91 16.89 -22.56
N ALA A 812 21.71 17.60 -21.45
CA ALA A 812 21.68 17.06 -20.07
C ALA A 812 21.24 18.13 -19.03
N ASP A 813 20.41 17.74 -18.07
CA ASP A 813 20.19 18.38 -16.75
C ASP A 813 20.20 19.94 -16.67
N ASP A 814 19.27 20.64 -17.34
CA ASP A 814 19.12 22.12 -17.30
C ASP A 814 18.73 22.72 -15.92
N LEU A 815 18.58 21.91 -14.85
CA LEU A 815 18.17 22.38 -13.53
C LEU A 815 19.34 22.45 -12.56
N SER A 816 19.67 23.66 -12.09
CA SER A 816 20.81 23.91 -11.20
C SER A 816 20.38 24.69 -9.95
N PHE A 817 21.09 24.49 -8.84
CA PHE A 817 21.02 25.31 -7.63
C PHE A 817 22.35 25.26 -6.88
N THR A 818 22.62 26.28 -6.06
CA THR A 818 23.87 26.36 -5.28
C THR A 818 23.81 25.60 -3.95
N LYS A 819 22.63 25.51 -3.32
CA LYS A 819 22.44 24.85 -2.02
C LYS A 819 20.97 24.45 -1.81
N LEU A 820 20.73 23.35 -1.10
CA LEU A 820 19.45 23.05 -0.45
C LEU A 820 19.60 23.23 1.06
N THR A 821 18.68 23.96 1.68
CA THR A 821 18.63 24.18 3.13
C THR A 821 17.25 23.81 3.68
N LEU A 822 17.18 22.99 4.72
CA LEU A 822 15.96 22.71 5.47
C LEU A 822 15.59 23.96 6.28
N THR A 823 14.38 24.49 6.07
CA THR A 823 13.89 25.67 6.82
C THR A 823 12.86 25.31 7.88
N GLN A 824 12.17 24.17 7.73
CA GLN A 824 11.23 23.67 8.72
C GLN A 824 10.98 22.17 8.54
N ASN A 825 10.89 21.43 9.65
CA ASN A 825 10.27 20.11 9.71
C ASN A 825 8.93 20.24 10.45
N MET A 826 7.83 19.78 9.87
CA MET A 826 6.50 19.73 10.52
C MET A 826 6.03 18.28 10.61
N VAL A 827 5.54 17.88 11.79
CA VAL A 827 5.05 16.53 12.07
C VAL A 827 3.62 16.58 12.60
N ALA A 828 2.75 15.74 12.03
CA ALA A 828 1.40 15.45 12.52
C ALA A 828 1.16 13.93 12.45
N GLU A 829 0.09 13.44 13.10
CA GLU A 829 -0.19 12.00 13.26
C GLU A 829 -0.22 11.19 11.95
N THR A 830 -0.56 11.83 10.82
CA THR A 830 -0.74 11.17 9.52
C THR A 830 0.01 11.84 8.36
N ASN A 831 0.74 12.92 8.61
CA ASN A 831 1.47 13.68 7.59
C ASN A 831 2.75 14.31 8.16
N GLN A 832 3.81 14.38 7.36
CA GLN A 832 5.04 15.13 7.67
C GLN A 832 5.40 16.03 6.48
N HIS A 833 6.01 17.19 6.76
CA HIS A 833 6.44 18.13 5.73
C HIS A 833 7.85 18.66 6.00
N LEU A 834 8.74 18.57 5.01
CA LEU A 834 9.97 19.34 4.96
C LEU A 834 9.72 20.60 4.13
N SER A 835 9.82 21.78 4.75
CA SER A 835 9.99 23.05 4.03
C SER A 835 11.46 23.22 3.69
N ILE A 836 11.77 23.36 2.40
CA ILE A 836 13.15 23.42 1.89
C ILE A 836 13.30 24.69 1.04
N ARG A 837 14.45 25.36 1.20
CA ARG A 837 14.88 26.47 0.35
C ARG A 837 16.01 26.02 -0.56
N ALA A 838 15.82 26.19 -1.87
CA ALA A 838 16.91 26.13 -2.84
C ALA A 838 17.47 27.54 -3.06
N ASP A 839 18.78 27.70 -2.89
CA ASP A 839 19.48 28.97 -3.10
C ASP A 839 20.01 29.02 -4.55
N ASN A 840 19.70 30.11 -5.27
CA ASN A 840 20.02 30.32 -6.70
C ASN A 840 19.53 29.19 -7.63
N LEU A 841 18.23 28.84 -7.54
CA LEU A 841 17.62 27.87 -8.45
C LEU A 841 17.51 28.44 -9.88
N SER A 842 17.98 27.72 -10.88
CA SER A 842 17.84 28.05 -12.30
C SER A 842 17.23 26.89 -13.09
N TYR A 843 16.31 27.19 -14.01
CA TYR A 843 15.85 26.24 -15.02
C TYR A 843 15.34 27.00 -16.26
N ALA A 844 15.84 26.63 -17.44
CA ALA A 844 15.51 27.28 -18.72
C ALA A 844 15.59 28.82 -18.64
N ASP A 845 14.47 29.52 -18.77
CA ASP A 845 14.35 30.99 -18.74
C ASP A 845 14.24 31.60 -17.33
N ARG A 846 14.19 30.78 -16.28
CA ARG A 846 13.83 31.20 -14.91
C ARG A 846 14.99 31.08 -13.94
N THR A 847 15.13 32.10 -13.09
CA THR A 847 16.06 32.11 -11.96
C THR A 847 15.37 32.63 -10.70
N PHE A 848 15.68 32.02 -9.56
CA PHE A 848 15.16 32.38 -8.24
C PHE A 848 16.34 32.44 -7.26
N GLU A 849 16.64 33.64 -6.73
CA GLU A 849 17.69 33.82 -5.71
C GLU A 849 17.46 32.90 -4.50
N LYS A 850 16.18 32.79 -4.09
CA LYS A 850 15.70 31.90 -3.03
C LYS A 850 14.37 31.30 -3.49
N PHE A 851 14.29 29.98 -3.53
CA PHE A 851 13.09 29.25 -3.93
C PHE A 851 12.63 28.34 -2.80
N GLU A 852 11.53 28.70 -2.13
CA GLU A 852 10.95 27.89 -1.06
C GLU A 852 9.80 27.02 -1.58
N PHE A 853 9.85 25.75 -1.23
CA PHE A 853 8.90 24.70 -1.58
C PHE A 853 8.76 23.73 -0.41
N LYS A 854 7.78 22.82 -0.46
CA LYS A 854 7.65 21.76 0.55
C LYS A 854 7.52 20.40 -0.08
N ILE A 855 8.18 19.41 0.54
CA ILE A 855 7.97 17.99 0.27
C ILE A 855 7.09 17.46 1.40
N GLY A 856 5.93 16.88 1.06
CA GLY A 856 4.95 16.39 2.02
C GLY A 856 4.75 14.88 1.93
N ALA A 857 5.19 14.16 2.96
CA ALA A 857 4.86 12.77 3.19
C ALA A 857 3.44 12.67 3.76
N LYS A 858 2.51 12.06 3.03
CA LYS A 858 1.08 11.95 3.42
C LYS A 858 0.69 10.50 3.71
N ARG A 859 -0.42 10.31 4.43
CA ARG A 859 -0.94 8.98 4.79
C ARG A 859 0.10 8.13 5.56
N ILE A 860 0.90 8.77 6.42
CA ILE A 860 1.79 8.08 7.35
C ILE A 860 0.91 7.31 8.35
N ASP A 861 1.30 6.08 8.65
CA ASP A 861 0.55 5.17 9.52
C ASP A 861 1.39 4.72 10.73
N LYS A 862 1.05 3.57 11.32
CA LYS A 862 1.75 2.99 12.47
C LYS A 862 2.84 1.99 12.08
N HIS A 863 3.05 1.74 10.80
CA HIS A 863 3.86 0.67 10.25
C HIS A 863 5.12 1.16 9.53
N GLY A 864 5.13 2.40 9.01
CA GLY A 864 6.37 3.01 8.52
C GLY A 864 6.25 4.42 7.95
N PHE A 865 7.38 4.90 7.41
CA PHE A 865 7.39 6.11 6.59
C PHE A 865 6.73 5.83 5.23
N THR A 866 5.90 6.77 4.78
CA THR A 866 5.05 6.61 3.58
C THR A 866 5.83 6.73 2.26
N GLN A 867 5.37 6.01 1.23
CA GLN A 867 5.76 6.27 -0.16
C GLN A 867 4.84 7.32 -0.83
N PHE A 868 3.72 7.70 -0.19
CA PHE A 868 2.81 8.71 -0.75
C PHE A 868 3.36 10.11 -0.50
N GLY A 869 4.12 10.61 -1.48
CA GLY A 869 4.66 11.95 -1.45
C GLY A 869 3.72 13.02 -2.00
N SER A 870 4.18 14.25 -1.90
CA SER A 870 3.57 15.43 -2.52
C SER A 870 4.56 16.57 -2.54
N ILE A 871 4.36 17.51 -3.47
CA ILE A 871 5.17 18.72 -3.61
C ILE A 871 4.25 19.95 -3.60
N GLU A 872 4.48 20.87 -2.67
CA GLU A 872 3.84 22.20 -2.62
C GLU A 872 4.83 23.24 -3.19
N LEU A 873 4.56 23.71 -4.39
CA LEU A 873 5.24 24.87 -5.01
C LEU A 873 4.43 26.13 -4.71
N ARG A 874 5.09 27.27 -4.48
CA ARG A 874 4.43 28.56 -4.18
C ARG A 874 4.91 29.66 -5.10
N GLU A 875 4.04 30.63 -5.33
CA GLU A 875 4.36 31.86 -6.04
C GLU A 875 5.40 32.66 -5.24
N GLN A 876 6.59 32.89 -5.83
CA GLN A 876 7.71 33.54 -5.17
C GLN A 876 7.84 34.97 -5.68
N GLN A 877 7.67 35.96 -4.80
CA GLN A 877 7.76 37.40 -5.12
C GLN A 877 6.84 37.87 -6.27
N GLY A 878 5.72 37.18 -6.53
CA GLY A 878 4.83 37.44 -7.67
C GLY A 878 5.24 36.75 -8.98
N VAL A 879 6.19 35.82 -8.92
CA VAL A 879 6.60 34.96 -10.04
C VAL A 879 6.12 33.53 -9.81
N ALA A 880 5.42 32.97 -10.78
CA ALA A 880 5.00 31.57 -10.77
C ALA A 880 6.19 30.62 -11.08
N PRO A 881 6.46 29.60 -10.24
CA PRO A 881 7.42 28.53 -10.54
C PRO A 881 7.21 27.87 -11.91
N ILE A 882 5.95 27.54 -12.22
CA ILE A 882 5.57 26.88 -13.48
C ILE A 882 4.71 27.81 -14.35
N SER A 883 4.70 27.54 -15.65
CA SER A 883 4.10 28.39 -16.69
C SER A 883 2.58 28.39 -16.62
N ASP A 884 1.96 27.22 -16.46
CA ASP A 884 0.54 27.06 -16.23
C ASP A 884 0.21 27.07 -14.73
N TRP A 885 0.09 28.29 -14.21
CA TRP A 885 -0.32 28.54 -12.83
C TRP A 885 -1.85 28.55 -12.66
N SER A 886 -2.64 28.11 -13.66
CA SER A 886 -4.12 28.16 -13.61
C SER A 886 -4.75 27.17 -12.63
N ILE A 887 -4.08 26.04 -12.39
CA ILE A 887 -4.47 25.00 -11.42
C ILE A 887 -3.99 25.28 -9.99
N ALA A 888 -3.40 26.45 -9.72
CA ALA A 888 -2.95 26.83 -8.39
C ALA A 888 -4.13 27.23 -7.48
N ALA A 889 -4.18 26.65 -6.28
CA ALA A 889 -5.09 27.07 -5.21
C ALA A 889 -4.50 28.27 -4.46
N GLU A 890 -5.34 29.12 -3.86
CA GLU A 890 -4.88 30.28 -3.10
C GLU A 890 -5.11 30.07 -1.59
N ASP A 891 -4.11 30.40 -0.77
CA ASP A 891 -4.26 30.50 0.68
C ASP A 891 -3.68 31.82 1.21
N LYS A 892 -3.69 32.02 2.54
CA LYS A 892 -3.25 33.28 3.18
C LYS A 892 -1.76 33.60 2.99
N TRP A 893 -1.00 32.75 2.30
CA TRP A 893 0.39 32.98 1.88
C TRP A 893 0.54 32.94 0.35
N GLY A 894 -0.51 33.33 -0.39
CA GLY A 894 -0.52 33.43 -1.84
C GLY A 894 -0.91 32.13 -2.56
N LYS A 895 -0.70 32.10 -3.88
CA LYS A 895 -1.03 30.94 -4.71
C LYS A 895 -0.01 29.82 -4.56
N LYS A 896 -0.52 28.59 -4.63
CA LYS A 896 0.26 27.37 -4.52
C LYS A 896 -0.26 26.28 -5.44
N LEU A 897 0.67 25.52 -5.99
CA LEU A 897 0.41 24.28 -6.69
C LEU A 897 0.78 23.12 -5.75
N VAL A 898 -0.16 22.20 -5.51
CA VAL A 898 0.09 20.96 -4.76
C VAL A 898 -0.10 19.78 -5.71
N LEU A 899 0.99 19.09 -6.04
CA LEU A 899 0.94 17.82 -6.75
C LEU A 899 1.10 16.69 -5.74
N SER A 900 0.06 15.88 -5.56
CA SER A 900 0.18 14.59 -4.85
C SER A 900 0.81 13.56 -5.78
N LEU A 901 1.84 12.86 -5.30
CA LEU A 901 2.64 11.93 -6.09
C LEU A 901 2.91 10.68 -5.25
N GLY A 902 2.07 9.66 -5.44
CA GLY A 902 2.17 8.36 -4.80
C GLY A 902 1.31 7.32 -5.54
N PRO A 903 1.45 6.03 -5.22
CA PRO A 903 0.94 4.93 -6.08
C PRO A 903 -0.57 4.92 -6.32
N ILE A 904 -1.39 5.61 -5.51
CA ILE A 904 -2.85 5.67 -5.64
C ILE A 904 -3.35 7.12 -5.52
N ILE A 905 -3.12 7.92 -6.56
CA ILE A 905 -3.69 9.27 -6.74
C ILE A 905 -5.15 9.23 -7.19
N THR A 906 -5.95 10.22 -6.76
CA THR A 906 -7.34 10.39 -7.22
C THR A 906 -7.40 10.89 -8.67
N ALA A 907 -8.56 10.76 -9.31
CA ALA A 907 -8.78 11.27 -10.67
C ALA A 907 -8.55 12.79 -10.79
N ALA A 908 -8.82 13.57 -9.74
CA ALA A 908 -8.55 15.01 -9.71
C ALA A 908 -7.04 15.30 -9.60
N GLU A 909 -6.31 14.59 -8.74
CA GLU A 909 -4.85 14.71 -8.63
C GLU A 909 -4.16 14.25 -9.93
N LYS A 910 -4.67 13.21 -10.59
CA LYS A 910 -4.24 12.77 -11.91
C LYS A 910 -4.47 13.85 -12.97
N GLN A 911 -5.65 14.47 -12.98
CA GLN A 911 -5.97 15.56 -13.91
C GLN A 911 -5.04 16.77 -13.70
N ASN A 912 -4.72 17.14 -12.45
CA ASN A 912 -3.80 18.25 -12.15
C ASN A 912 -2.37 18.00 -12.66
N ILE A 913 -1.94 16.74 -12.77
CA ILE A 913 -0.64 16.37 -13.36
C ILE A 913 -0.74 16.40 -14.89
N MET A 914 -1.84 15.88 -15.46
CA MET A 914 -2.05 15.83 -16.92
C MET A 914 -2.36 17.19 -17.55
N SER A 915 -2.83 18.17 -16.79
CA SER A 915 -3.06 19.56 -17.26
C SER A 915 -1.78 20.39 -17.37
N LEU A 916 -0.67 19.96 -16.76
CA LEU A 916 0.62 20.63 -16.90
C LEU A 916 1.06 20.58 -18.38
N ASN A 917 1.49 21.71 -18.94
CA ASN A 917 2.11 21.72 -20.28
C ASN A 917 3.48 21.04 -20.26
N SER A 918 4.01 20.71 -21.45
CA SER A 918 5.25 19.94 -21.60
C SER A 918 6.49 20.57 -20.96
N GLN A 919 6.58 21.91 -20.91
CA GLN A 919 7.71 22.61 -20.28
C GLN A 919 7.63 22.48 -18.74
N ASP A 920 6.44 22.55 -18.18
CA ASP A 920 6.22 22.41 -16.74
C ASP A 920 6.34 20.95 -16.28
N GLN A 921 5.92 20.00 -17.12
CA GLN A 921 6.21 18.57 -16.89
C GLN A 921 7.72 18.30 -16.91
N ALA A 922 8.47 18.93 -17.83
CA ALA A 922 9.92 18.80 -17.88
C ALA A 922 10.59 19.43 -16.64
N PHE A 923 10.12 20.60 -16.18
CA PHE A 923 10.56 21.21 -14.93
C PHE A 923 10.32 20.30 -13.73
N VAL A 924 9.11 19.74 -13.55
CA VAL A 924 8.82 18.87 -12.40
C VAL A 924 9.65 17.58 -12.43
N ARG A 925 9.86 16.96 -13.60
CA ARG A 925 10.78 15.80 -13.73
C ARG A 925 12.20 16.20 -13.33
N ALA A 926 12.75 17.28 -13.89
CA ALA A 926 14.10 17.75 -13.59
C ALA A 926 14.28 18.12 -12.10
N PHE A 927 13.27 18.76 -11.51
CA PHE A 927 13.28 19.16 -10.10
C PHE A 927 13.26 17.95 -9.17
N LEU A 928 12.38 16.97 -9.40
CA LEU A 928 12.35 15.73 -8.61
C LEU A 928 13.66 14.94 -8.76
N SER A 929 14.19 14.77 -9.97
CA SER A 929 15.50 14.15 -10.20
C SER A 929 16.64 14.86 -9.46
N ALA A 930 16.67 16.20 -9.50
CA ALA A 930 17.69 16.98 -8.80
C ALA A 930 17.52 16.91 -7.27
N LEU A 931 16.30 16.79 -6.75
CA LEU A 931 16.05 16.55 -5.32
C LEU A 931 16.56 15.17 -4.90
N ILE A 932 16.24 14.08 -5.60
CA ILE A 932 16.78 12.73 -5.32
C ILE A 932 18.32 12.78 -5.26
N LYS A 933 18.94 13.39 -6.27
CA LYS A 933 20.41 13.55 -6.42
C LYS A 933 21.07 14.38 -5.31
N HIS A 934 20.33 15.16 -4.53
CA HIS A 934 20.88 16.11 -3.54
C HIS A 934 20.23 16.11 -2.14
N ILE A 935 19.15 15.36 -1.89
CA ILE A 935 18.47 15.33 -0.58
C ILE A 935 19.40 14.81 0.54
N HIS A 936 20.37 13.95 0.22
CA HIS A 936 21.41 13.49 1.13
C HIS A 936 22.50 14.56 1.43
N LYS A 937 22.45 15.71 0.77
CA LYS A 937 23.31 16.90 0.99
C LYS A 937 22.52 18.10 1.51
N LEU A 938 21.28 17.89 1.96
CA LEU A 938 20.43 18.92 2.55
C LEU A 938 21.10 19.48 3.81
N ASP A 939 21.39 20.78 3.82
CA ASP A 939 21.83 21.45 5.05
C ASP A 939 20.67 21.49 6.04
N LEU A 940 20.82 20.80 7.17
CA LEU A 940 19.77 20.68 8.18
C LEU A 940 19.60 21.94 9.04
N SER A 941 20.60 22.83 9.09
CA SER A 941 20.57 24.10 9.85
C SER A 941 20.00 23.95 11.28
N ASP A 942 20.56 22.98 12.00
CA ASP A 942 20.19 22.57 13.38
C ASP A 942 18.76 22.01 13.56
N ILE A 943 18.05 21.70 12.47
CA ILE A 943 16.72 21.04 12.47
C ILE A 943 16.87 19.55 12.20
N GLU A 944 16.61 18.70 13.20
CA GLU A 944 16.56 17.25 12.99
C GLU A 944 15.27 16.83 12.24
N PRO A 945 15.38 16.09 11.11
CA PRO A 945 14.23 15.52 10.43
C PRO A 945 13.70 14.31 11.21
N ALA A 946 12.37 14.21 11.36
CA ALA A 946 11.73 13.20 12.21
C ALA A 946 11.80 11.76 11.66
N ASN A 947 12.17 11.62 10.39
CA ASN A 947 12.54 10.36 9.74
C ASN A 947 13.82 10.59 8.93
N PRO A 948 14.72 9.60 8.81
CA PRO A 948 16.01 9.76 8.15
C PRO A 948 15.87 10.09 6.66
N LEU A 949 16.86 10.80 6.11
CA LEU A 949 16.85 11.28 4.72
C LEU A 949 16.83 10.15 3.66
N SER A 950 17.13 8.90 4.05
CA SER A 950 16.92 7.69 3.25
C SER A 950 15.46 7.50 2.84
N ASP A 951 14.54 7.84 3.73
CA ASP A 951 13.13 7.47 3.59
C ASP A 951 12.42 8.53 2.74
N TRP A 952 12.81 9.80 2.95
CA TRP A 952 12.51 10.90 2.04
C TRP A 952 13.08 10.68 0.63
N HIS A 953 14.29 10.09 0.50
CA HIS A 953 14.88 9.73 -0.79
C HIS A 953 14.10 8.60 -1.50
N ALA A 954 13.73 7.54 -0.77
CA ALA A 954 12.90 6.46 -1.31
C ALA A 954 11.51 6.96 -1.75
N MET A 955 10.87 7.81 -0.94
CA MET A 955 9.62 8.47 -1.31
C MET A 955 9.79 9.35 -2.55
N LEU A 956 10.86 10.14 -2.67
CA LEU A 956 11.12 10.99 -3.85
C LEU A 956 11.30 10.18 -5.14
N ILE A 957 11.89 8.99 -5.09
CA ILE A 957 11.95 8.06 -6.24
C ILE A 957 10.52 7.65 -6.64
N SER A 958 9.70 7.19 -5.68
CA SER A 958 8.29 6.83 -5.95
C SER A 958 7.48 8.01 -6.51
N MET A 959 7.73 9.24 -6.03
CA MET A 959 7.12 10.46 -6.58
C MET A 959 7.49 10.69 -8.04
N LEU A 960 8.77 10.50 -8.41
CA LEU A 960 9.26 10.66 -9.78
C LEU A 960 8.71 9.57 -10.71
N ASP A 961 8.68 8.31 -10.28
CA ASP A 961 8.11 7.21 -11.05
C ASP A 961 6.61 7.41 -11.28
N GLN A 962 5.86 7.79 -10.24
CA GLN A 962 4.44 8.11 -10.39
C GLN A 962 4.22 9.30 -11.35
N PHE A 963 5.05 10.34 -11.27
CA PHE A 963 4.99 11.46 -12.21
C PHE A 963 5.29 10.99 -13.65
N ASN A 964 6.30 10.14 -13.82
CA ASN A 964 6.71 9.61 -15.12
C ASN A 964 5.65 8.70 -15.78
N GLN A 965 4.88 7.96 -14.97
CA GLN A 965 3.73 7.15 -15.42
C GLN A 965 2.47 8.00 -15.70
N THR A 966 2.32 9.13 -15.03
CA THR A 966 1.09 9.94 -15.08
C THR A 966 1.15 11.06 -16.12
N ALA A 967 2.28 11.74 -16.22
CA ALA A 967 2.52 12.79 -17.20
C ALA A 967 2.99 12.14 -18.52
N PRO A 968 2.41 12.49 -19.69
CA PRO A 968 2.83 11.93 -20.98
C PRO A 968 4.34 12.12 -21.19
N LYS A 969 5.03 11.10 -21.71
CA LYS A 969 6.45 11.25 -22.06
C LYS A 969 6.61 12.45 -22.99
N PRO A 970 7.64 13.30 -22.81
CA PRO A 970 7.94 14.34 -23.77
C PRO A 970 8.18 13.68 -25.13
N ALA A 971 7.51 14.17 -26.18
CA ALA A 971 7.70 13.64 -27.52
C ALA A 971 9.17 13.82 -27.94
N GLU A 972 9.82 12.72 -28.30
CA GLU A 972 11.12 12.78 -28.97
C GLU A 972 10.91 13.52 -30.30
N LYS A 973 11.73 14.54 -30.58
CA LYS A 973 11.58 15.37 -31.78
C LYS A 973 11.98 14.55 -33.01
N GLY A 974 10.99 13.93 -33.68
CA GLY A 974 11.28 12.95 -34.73
C GLY A 974 10.12 12.51 -35.63
N GLU A 975 9.10 13.35 -35.86
CA GLU A 975 8.17 13.24 -36.99
C GLU A 975 7.63 14.63 -37.38
#